data_AF-A0A258TT01-F1
#
_entry.id   AF-A0A258TT01-F1
#
_cell.length_a   1.000
_cell.length_b   1.000
_cell.length_c   1.000
_cell.angle_alpha   90.00
_cell.angle_beta   90.00
_cell.angle_gamma   90.00
#
_symmetry.space_group_name_H-M   'P 1'
#
loop_
_entity.id
_entity.type
_entity.pdbx_description
1 polymer ?
#
loop_
_entity_poly.entity_id
_entity_poly.type
_entity_poly.pdbx_seq_one_letter_code
_entity_poly.pdbx_strand_id
1 'polypeptide(L)'
;MTEKSLIVSALGEEKLLLPSLVNAALTANDRVKYLFTLLQTARSHADHPNAPVSSLSAERLAAGVTDPSFDAAVAGAQKLPDGRYQIPRADAALKMIVEDLGQMLAPLVLAAGNQGGDFSARHQALADDPGLAELRTPGSDTLRGDSIEAMTSGDRGRGDSPHLLVMDMHKALNRLQVEVAGETIDGASAYDIRPGDRALIAAFMDGVAATRPLKFEHPGLATTATRVGRKLVLQNDIGTTDAHVLVVHVVGREVSVTYTDVHLPRLQFFQSLFKGKGALNGQGMIWEDTRARQDSGMESGVYHLGLGRIALASAQALRDFLRFLGSRLVFLIDWNRARKRLRLFLPKAETLALLKWAADENIGHMAFLKAGGETLVYNAMEFALAGRIHLGETLSDALGRERALEFMRTLFRVATRYLLDGRPVSLVEDEVKAELAGYVSSAQEDMLDIAVDHAGYLVELASGIRDSMVRARGSDPAQVLAANAERAKEWESRADELLNAARAAARRADGMSFFAALIESADDVADDLEDAAFNLTLSAGQSLDHGQSKIPPPLAELAGHLVQGAREYVMLLETARHIRRGGSREDTQDFLEAFHRIASLEHLCDDAQRVLKRTLLAETGRFAELYGALEAGRKLEHASDHLLRVAITLRDHIFGQVVAGG
;
A
#
# COMPACT_ATOMS: atom_id res chain seq x y z
N MET A 1 18.70 38.46 31.11
CA MET A 1 19.84 39.03 30.34
C MET A 1 21.12 38.79 31.11
N THR A 2 22.20 38.38 30.43
CA THR A 2 23.52 38.11 31.05
C THR A 2 24.38 39.37 31.05
N GLU A 3 25.27 39.57 32.03
CA GLU A 3 26.20 40.71 32.13
C GLU A 3 26.98 41.00 30.82
N LYS A 4 27.27 39.94 30.06
CA LYS A 4 27.94 39.99 28.76
C LYS A 4 27.13 40.68 27.64
N SER A 5 25.80 40.59 27.66
CA SER A 5 24.94 41.25 26.64
C SER A 5 24.84 42.76 26.87
N LEU A 6 24.93 43.20 28.13
CA LEU A 6 24.99 44.62 28.50
C LEU A 6 26.33 45.26 28.07
N ILE A 7 27.43 44.52 28.21
CA ILE A 7 28.76 44.98 27.80
C ILE A 7 28.85 45.09 26.26
N VAL A 8 28.28 44.14 25.51
CA VAL A 8 28.30 44.17 24.03
C VAL A 8 27.42 45.29 23.45
N SER A 9 26.27 45.58 24.06
CA SER A 9 25.42 46.72 23.67
C SER A 9 26.10 48.07 23.98
N ALA A 10 26.84 48.18 25.10
CA ALA A 10 27.61 49.38 25.43
C ALA A 10 28.81 49.64 24.50
N LEU A 11 29.27 48.64 23.74
CA LEU A 11 30.39 48.73 22.79
C LEU A 11 29.96 49.00 21.34
N GLY A 12 28.65 49.09 21.06
CA GLY A 12 28.13 49.35 19.72
C GLY A 12 28.20 48.16 18.74
N GLU A 13 28.50 46.95 19.21
CA GLU A 13 28.58 45.72 18.40
C GLU A 13 27.31 44.85 18.55
N GLU A 14 26.13 45.47 18.48
CA GLU A 14 24.85 44.81 18.74
C GLU A 14 24.56 43.64 17.81
N LYS A 15 25.13 43.64 16.59
CA LYS A 15 25.01 42.53 15.62
C LYS A 15 25.61 41.20 16.12
N LEU A 16 26.55 41.23 17.07
CA LEU A 16 27.09 40.01 17.70
C LEU A 16 26.08 39.30 18.61
N LEU A 17 25.02 39.98 19.05
CA LEU A 17 23.95 39.41 19.87
C LEU A 17 22.86 38.73 19.03
N LEU A 18 22.87 38.94 17.71
CA LEU A 18 21.79 38.54 16.81
C LEU A 18 21.45 37.03 16.85
N PRO A 19 22.41 36.08 16.86
CA PRO A 19 22.08 34.66 17.00
C PRO A 19 21.33 34.35 18.31
N SER A 20 21.75 34.97 19.42
CA SER A 20 21.12 34.77 20.72
C SER A 20 19.72 35.40 20.79
N LEU A 21 19.52 36.53 20.11
CA LEU A 21 18.21 37.19 19.99
C LEU A 21 17.25 36.39 19.11
N VAL A 22 17.73 35.80 18.00
CA VAL A 22 16.93 34.90 17.15
C VAL A 22 16.48 33.66 17.94
N ASN A 23 17.36 33.06 18.76
CA ASN A 23 16.97 31.94 19.64
C ASN A 23 15.93 32.33 20.69
N ALA A 24 16.10 33.48 21.34
CA ALA A 24 15.13 34.00 22.31
C ALA A 24 13.77 34.25 21.63
N ALA A 25 13.77 34.82 20.43
CA ALA A 25 12.59 35.08 19.62
C ALA A 25 11.86 33.80 19.19
N LEU A 26 12.56 32.75 18.76
CA LEU A 26 11.94 31.47 18.42
C LEU A 26 11.36 30.77 19.66
N THR A 27 12.04 30.86 20.81
CA THR A 27 11.48 30.36 22.07
C THR A 27 10.24 31.16 22.49
N ALA A 28 10.26 32.48 22.30
CA ALA A 28 9.11 33.35 22.52
C ALA A 28 7.93 33.01 21.59
N ASN A 29 8.20 32.62 20.34
CA ASN A 29 7.18 32.14 19.41
C ASN A 29 6.42 30.91 19.95
N ASP A 30 7.15 29.93 20.46
CA ASP A 30 6.55 28.72 21.04
C ASP A 30 5.67 29.04 22.25
N ARG A 31 6.12 29.96 23.13
CA ARG A 31 5.34 30.43 24.28
C ARG A 31 4.08 31.17 23.86
N VAL A 32 4.16 32.10 22.91
CA VAL A 32 2.99 32.86 22.42
C VAL A 32 1.94 31.94 21.81
N LYS A 33 2.36 30.95 21.00
CA LYS A 33 1.46 29.95 20.44
C LYS A 33 0.74 29.14 21.52
N TYR A 34 1.46 28.73 22.56
CA TYR A 34 0.85 28.08 23.73
C TYR A 34 -0.17 28.99 24.42
N LEU A 35 0.17 30.26 24.66
CA LEU A 35 -0.71 31.21 25.35
C LEU A 35 -1.97 31.55 24.52
N PHE A 36 -1.86 31.68 23.20
CA PHE A 36 -3.03 31.80 22.32
C PHE A 36 -3.93 30.56 22.39
N THR A 37 -3.32 29.38 22.34
CA THR A 37 -4.04 28.10 22.47
C THR A 37 -4.75 28.02 23.83
N LEU A 38 -4.09 28.47 24.90
CA LEU A 38 -4.65 28.51 26.25
C LEU A 38 -5.91 29.38 26.31
N LEU A 39 -5.85 30.61 25.78
CA LEU A 39 -6.97 31.54 25.77
C LEU A 39 -8.14 31.03 24.91
N GLN A 40 -7.87 30.46 23.74
CA GLN A 40 -8.90 29.87 22.86
C GLN A 40 -9.56 28.65 23.51
N THR A 41 -8.76 27.76 24.11
CA THR A 41 -9.26 26.55 24.77
C THR A 41 -10.08 26.91 26.01
N ALA A 42 -9.62 27.88 26.80
CA ALA A 42 -10.35 28.39 27.96
C ALA A 42 -11.69 29.03 27.58
N ARG A 43 -11.73 29.86 26.52
CA ARG A 43 -12.99 30.40 25.96
C ARG A 43 -13.93 29.27 25.53
N SER A 44 -13.42 28.30 24.75
CA SER A 44 -14.22 27.17 24.27
C SER A 44 -14.77 26.31 25.41
N HIS A 45 -14.00 26.10 26.48
CA HIS A 45 -14.49 25.39 27.66
C HIS A 45 -15.57 26.17 28.41
N ALA A 46 -15.39 27.47 28.59
CA ALA A 46 -16.37 28.33 29.22
C ALA A 46 -17.71 28.39 28.45
N ASP A 47 -17.67 28.26 27.11
CA ASP A 47 -18.87 28.12 26.27
C ASP A 47 -19.49 26.70 26.33
N HIS A 48 -18.68 25.68 26.64
CA HIS A 48 -19.09 24.26 26.68
C HIS A 48 -18.54 23.54 27.93
N PRO A 49 -19.06 23.85 29.13
CA PRO A 49 -18.47 23.39 30.39
C PRO A 49 -18.53 21.87 30.62
N ASN A 50 -19.43 21.17 29.90
CA ASN A 50 -19.61 19.72 30.00
C ASN A 50 -18.68 18.92 29.07
N ALA A 51 -17.88 19.59 28.23
CA ALA A 51 -16.94 18.92 27.33
C ALA A 51 -15.68 18.44 28.10
N PRO A 52 -14.98 17.39 27.63
CA PRO A 52 -13.72 16.95 28.21
C PRO A 52 -12.70 18.09 28.26
N VAL A 53 -12.04 18.27 29.42
CA VAL A 53 -11.12 19.38 29.67
C VAL A 53 -9.67 18.95 29.44
N SER A 54 -8.92 19.78 28.70
CA SER A 54 -7.47 19.64 28.57
C SER A 54 -6.76 20.63 29.51
N SER A 55 -5.80 20.15 30.29
CA SER A 55 -4.94 21.01 31.13
C SER A 55 -3.84 21.73 30.34
N LEU A 56 -3.57 21.30 29.11
CA LEU A 56 -2.47 21.78 28.26
C LEU A 56 -1.07 21.70 28.94
N SER A 57 -0.90 20.82 29.92
CA SER A 57 0.33 20.77 30.72
C SER A 57 1.56 20.28 29.94
N ALA A 58 1.36 19.37 28.97
CA ALA A 58 2.43 18.91 28.10
C ALA A 58 2.88 20.02 27.12
N GLU A 59 1.92 20.78 26.60
CA GLU A 59 2.12 21.93 25.71
C GLU A 59 2.88 23.05 26.42
N ARG A 60 2.49 23.34 27.65
CA ARG A 60 3.13 24.31 28.52
C ARG A 60 4.61 24.00 28.70
N LEU A 61 4.92 22.75 29.06
CA LEU A 61 6.30 22.30 29.27
C LEU A 61 7.10 22.28 27.96
N ALA A 62 6.48 21.88 26.83
CA ALA A 62 7.12 21.88 25.53
C ALA A 62 7.50 23.29 25.05
N ALA A 63 6.64 24.28 25.32
CA ALA A 63 6.89 25.70 25.04
C ALA A 63 7.85 26.37 26.04
N GLY A 64 8.30 25.65 27.08
CA GLY A 64 9.22 26.18 28.08
C GLY A 64 8.58 27.08 29.15
N VAL A 65 7.24 27.08 29.27
CA VAL A 65 6.54 27.78 30.35
C VAL A 65 6.58 26.92 31.61
N THR A 66 7.31 27.35 32.65
CA THR A 66 7.53 26.50 33.84
C THR A 66 6.46 26.63 34.91
N ASP A 67 5.66 27.70 34.88
CA ASP A 67 4.63 28.00 35.89
C ASP A 67 3.47 27.00 35.82
N PRO A 68 3.30 26.07 36.77
CA PRO A 68 2.25 25.06 36.73
C PRO A 68 0.85 25.62 37.00
N SER A 69 0.72 26.87 37.45
CA SER A 69 -0.60 27.47 37.72
C SER A 69 -1.47 27.61 36.47
N PHE A 70 -0.87 27.61 35.27
CA PHE A 70 -1.60 27.62 34.00
C PHE A 70 -2.33 26.30 33.71
N ASP A 71 -1.96 25.18 34.34
CA ASP A 71 -2.59 23.86 34.10
C ASP A 71 -4.07 23.82 34.55
N ALA A 72 -4.45 24.73 35.46
CA ALA A 72 -5.81 24.87 35.96
C ALA A 72 -6.64 25.94 35.21
N ALA A 73 -6.03 26.71 34.30
CA ALA A 73 -6.67 27.87 33.68
C ALA A 73 -7.85 27.48 32.77
N VAL A 74 -7.74 26.39 32.01
CA VAL A 74 -8.85 25.92 31.16
C VAL A 74 -10.01 25.42 32.02
N ALA A 75 -9.75 24.55 33.01
CA ALA A 75 -10.77 23.97 33.87
C ALA A 75 -11.49 25.01 34.75
N GLY A 76 -10.78 26.08 35.12
CA GLY A 76 -11.33 27.19 35.90
C GLY A 76 -11.99 28.28 35.07
N ALA A 77 -12.03 28.16 33.74
CA ALA A 77 -12.59 29.18 32.87
C ALA A 77 -14.13 29.18 32.93
N GLN A 78 -14.73 30.36 33.10
CA GLN A 78 -16.18 30.53 33.21
C GLN A 78 -16.68 31.69 32.36
N LYS A 79 -17.88 31.52 31.78
CA LYS A 79 -18.58 32.58 31.08
C LYS A 79 -19.44 33.37 32.07
N LEU A 80 -19.22 34.68 32.12
CA LEU A 80 -19.95 35.59 32.99
C LEU A 80 -21.27 36.04 32.34
N PRO A 81 -22.26 36.51 33.14
CA PRO A 81 -23.57 36.95 32.63
C PRO A 81 -23.51 38.12 31.65
N ASP A 82 -22.46 38.94 31.70
CA ASP A 82 -22.21 40.09 30.81
C ASP A 82 -21.54 39.67 29.49
N GLY A 83 -21.35 38.37 29.26
CA GLY A 83 -20.72 37.83 28.05
C GLY A 83 -19.18 37.83 28.08
N ARG A 84 -18.55 38.27 29.19
CA ARG A 84 -17.10 38.18 29.37
C ARG A 84 -16.69 36.80 29.90
N TYR A 85 -15.41 36.50 29.80
CA TYR A 85 -14.83 35.22 30.20
C TYR A 85 -13.86 35.46 31.35
N GLN A 86 -14.12 34.84 32.50
CA GLN A 86 -13.17 34.76 33.59
C GLN A 86 -12.25 33.56 33.33
N ILE A 87 -10.97 33.82 33.12
CA ILE A 87 -9.95 32.82 32.82
C ILE A 87 -8.82 32.99 33.83
N PRO A 88 -8.61 32.03 34.76
CA PRO A 88 -7.52 32.11 35.71
C PRO A 88 -6.17 32.36 35.02
N ARG A 89 -5.38 33.30 35.54
CA ARG A 89 -4.06 33.69 35.00
C ARG A 89 -4.11 34.36 33.62
N ALA A 90 -5.27 34.81 33.13
CA ALA A 90 -5.33 35.54 31.87
C ALA A 90 -4.53 36.86 31.89
N ASP A 91 -4.49 37.59 33.01
CA ASP A 91 -3.63 38.77 33.14
C ASP A 91 -2.15 38.43 32.96
N ALA A 92 -1.70 37.34 33.58
CA ALA A 92 -0.33 36.84 33.44
C ALA A 92 -0.04 36.36 32.01
N ALA A 93 -0.98 35.66 31.37
CA ALA A 93 -0.86 35.21 30.00
C ALA A 93 -0.71 36.40 29.02
N LEU A 94 -1.51 37.45 29.17
CA LEU A 94 -1.44 38.64 28.32
C LEU A 94 -0.13 39.40 28.50
N LYS A 95 0.36 39.55 29.74
CA LYS A 95 1.68 40.15 30.01
C LYS A 95 2.80 39.38 29.32
N MET A 96 2.75 38.04 29.39
CA MET A 96 3.72 37.18 28.69
C MET A 96 3.61 37.32 27.17
N ILE A 97 2.40 37.39 26.60
CA ILE A 97 2.21 37.59 25.16
C ILE A 97 2.87 38.90 24.72
N VAL A 98 2.63 40.01 25.43
CA VAL A 98 3.23 41.32 25.10
C VAL A 98 4.76 41.26 25.17
N GLU A 99 5.30 40.66 26.23
CA GLU A 99 6.75 40.51 26.38
C GLU A 99 7.34 39.66 25.25
N ASP A 100 6.72 38.53 24.93
CA ASP A 100 7.19 37.59 23.92
C ASP A 100 7.07 38.15 22.50
N LEU A 101 6.03 38.95 22.20
CA LEU A 101 5.93 39.70 20.93
C LEU A 101 7.11 40.67 20.77
N GLY A 102 7.47 41.37 21.85
CA GLY A 102 8.65 42.23 21.87
C GLY A 102 9.96 41.45 21.68
N GLN A 103 10.11 40.29 22.32
CA GLN A 103 11.26 39.40 22.14
C GLN A 103 11.35 38.88 20.70
N MET A 104 10.22 38.56 20.07
CA MET A 104 10.17 38.15 18.66
C MET A 104 10.59 39.26 17.69
N LEU A 105 10.16 40.50 17.96
CA LEU A 105 10.44 41.66 17.11
C LEU A 105 11.91 42.09 17.18
N ALA A 106 12.54 41.98 18.34
CA ALA A 106 13.90 42.47 18.61
C ALA A 106 14.98 42.08 17.57
N PRO A 107 15.17 40.78 17.22
CA PRO A 107 16.17 40.41 16.19
C PRO A 107 15.80 40.87 14.78
N LEU A 108 14.51 40.98 14.45
CA LEU A 108 14.07 41.43 13.13
C LEU A 108 14.35 42.92 12.92
N VAL A 109 14.12 43.74 13.95
CA VAL A 109 14.48 45.17 13.92
C VAL A 109 15.99 45.35 13.80
N LEU A 110 16.76 44.53 14.53
CA LEU A 110 18.22 44.62 14.53
C LEU A 110 18.86 44.21 13.20
N ALA A 111 18.29 43.22 12.49
CA ALA A 111 18.90 42.63 11.30
C ALA A 111 18.28 43.04 9.96
N ALA A 112 16.97 43.30 9.90
CA ALA A 112 16.21 43.24 8.65
C ALA A 112 15.96 44.60 7.95
N GLY A 113 16.66 45.68 8.34
CA GLY A 113 16.55 46.99 7.68
C GLY A 113 15.09 47.46 7.53
N ASN A 114 14.64 47.75 6.31
CA ASN A 114 13.26 48.18 6.02
C ASN A 114 12.18 47.16 6.44
N GLN A 115 12.43 45.85 6.33
CA GLN A 115 11.45 44.82 6.76
C GLN A 115 11.26 44.81 8.29
N GLY A 116 12.32 45.11 9.05
CA GLY A 116 12.23 45.29 10.50
C GLY A 116 11.35 46.48 10.87
N GLY A 117 11.43 47.55 10.09
CA GLY A 117 10.55 48.72 10.20
C GLY A 117 9.08 48.39 9.96
N ASP A 118 8.77 47.55 8.96
CA ASP A 118 7.40 47.13 8.67
C ASP A 118 6.79 46.29 9.80
N PHE A 119 7.55 45.35 10.37
CA PHE A 119 7.10 44.59 11.55
C PHE A 119 6.90 45.47 12.78
N SER A 120 7.78 46.46 12.98
CA SER A 120 7.64 47.43 14.07
C SER A 120 6.40 48.29 13.90
N ALA A 121 6.10 48.73 12.68
CA ALA A 121 4.90 49.50 12.38
C ALA A 121 3.61 48.70 12.59
N ARG A 122 3.59 47.42 12.17
CA ARG A 122 2.47 46.50 12.42
C ARG A 122 2.27 46.23 13.90
N HIS A 123 3.35 45.95 14.63
CA HIS A 123 3.31 45.76 16.09
C HIS A 123 2.75 47.00 16.80
N GLN A 124 3.18 48.20 16.39
CA GLN A 124 2.66 49.45 16.94
C GLN A 124 1.18 49.67 16.60
N ALA A 125 0.77 49.42 15.35
CA ALA A 125 -0.62 49.54 14.93
C ALA A 125 -1.55 48.60 15.72
N LEU A 126 -1.11 47.36 15.99
CA LEU A 126 -1.84 46.42 16.84
C LEU A 126 -1.86 46.85 18.32
N ALA A 127 -0.77 47.45 18.81
CA ALA A 127 -0.74 48.02 20.16
C ALA A 127 -1.71 49.22 20.31
N ASP A 128 -1.96 49.96 19.22
CA ASP A 128 -2.85 51.12 19.20
C ASP A 128 -4.32 50.74 18.88
N ASP A 129 -4.60 49.49 18.50
CA ASP A 129 -5.93 49.00 18.17
C ASP A 129 -6.85 49.00 19.42
N PRO A 130 -7.98 49.74 19.40
CA PRO A 130 -8.97 49.73 20.49
C PRO A 130 -9.57 48.36 20.79
N GLY A 131 -9.63 47.46 19.81
CA GLY A 131 -10.08 46.08 19.96
C GLY A 131 -9.15 45.23 20.84
N LEU A 132 -7.87 45.62 20.93
CA LEU A 132 -6.82 44.94 21.68
C LEU A 132 -6.44 45.64 23.00
N ALA A 133 -7.30 46.55 23.50
CA ALA A 133 -7.06 47.28 24.73
C ALA A 133 -6.75 46.38 25.95
N GLU A 134 -7.39 45.21 26.05
CA GLU A 134 -7.15 44.22 27.11
C GLU A 134 -5.74 43.59 27.02
N LEU A 135 -5.19 43.45 25.81
CA LEU A 135 -3.79 43.01 25.61
C LEU A 135 -2.80 44.12 25.96
N ARG A 136 -3.11 45.38 25.62
CA ARG A 136 -2.23 46.54 25.87
C ARG A 136 -2.06 46.85 27.35
N THR A 137 -3.16 46.80 28.11
CA THR A 137 -3.17 47.06 29.54
C THR A 137 -3.79 45.88 30.29
N PRO A 138 -3.04 44.77 30.45
CA PRO A 138 -3.51 43.64 31.25
C PRO A 138 -3.66 44.09 32.70
N GLY A 139 -4.83 43.86 33.27
CA GLY A 139 -5.12 44.20 34.66
C GLY A 139 -6.19 43.36 35.32
N SER A 140 -6.72 42.35 34.63
CA SER A 140 -7.73 41.44 35.18
C SER A 140 -7.71 40.10 34.48
N ASP A 141 -8.13 39.06 35.20
CA ASP A 141 -8.35 37.71 34.65
C ASP A 141 -9.69 37.58 33.87
N THR A 142 -10.33 38.70 33.56
CA THR A 142 -11.60 38.74 32.81
C THR A 142 -11.38 39.38 31.44
N LEU A 143 -11.77 38.70 30.36
CA LEU A 143 -11.58 39.12 28.98
C LEU A 143 -12.89 39.12 28.19
N ARG A 144 -13.01 40.00 27.18
CA ARG A 144 -14.11 39.92 26.21
C ARG A 144 -13.82 38.82 25.18
N GLY A 145 -14.86 38.10 24.75
CA GLY A 145 -14.75 37.09 23.70
C GLY A 145 -14.16 37.65 22.40
N ASP A 146 -14.61 38.85 22.01
CA ASP A 146 -14.14 39.56 20.81
C ASP A 146 -12.65 39.94 20.91
N SER A 147 -12.15 40.25 22.11
CA SER A 147 -10.71 40.50 22.31
C SER A 147 -9.90 39.22 22.09
N ILE A 148 -10.37 38.08 22.61
CA ILE A 148 -9.72 36.77 22.40
C ILE A 148 -9.72 36.41 20.91
N GLU A 149 -10.81 36.68 20.20
CA GLU A 149 -10.92 36.46 18.76
C GLU A 149 -9.97 37.37 17.96
N ALA A 150 -9.96 38.67 18.26
CA ALA A 150 -9.09 39.64 17.62
C ALA A 150 -7.59 39.32 17.82
N MET A 151 -7.21 38.81 19.01
CA MET A 151 -5.84 38.39 19.29
C MET A 151 -5.43 37.13 18.51
N THR A 152 -6.34 36.18 18.36
CA THR A 152 -6.02 34.80 17.94
C THR A 152 -6.48 34.43 16.53
N SER A 153 -7.10 35.36 15.81
CA SER A 153 -7.57 35.16 14.44
C SER A 153 -6.42 35.01 13.44
N GLY A 154 -6.48 33.97 12.60
CA GLY A 154 -5.62 33.79 11.43
C GLY A 154 -6.25 34.26 10.11
N ASP A 155 -7.44 34.85 10.14
CA ASP A 155 -8.17 35.26 8.92
C ASP A 155 -7.65 36.61 8.39
N ARG A 156 -6.85 36.57 7.31
CA ARG A 156 -6.31 37.76 6.64
C ARG A 156 -7.39 38.65 6.02
N GLY A 157 -8.60 38.12 5.75
CA GLY A 157 -9.72 38.90 5.24
C GLY A 157 -10.36 39.82 6.29
N ARG A 158 -10.14 39.55 7.59
CA ARG A 158 -10.66 40.33 8.72
C ARG A 158 -9.69 41.42 9.22
N GLY A 159 -8.52 41.55 8.60
CA GLY A 159 -7.48 42.51 8.99
C GLY A 159 -6.26 41.84 9.61
N ASP A 160 -5.35 42.64 10.16
CA ASP A 160 -4.16 42.16 10.85
C ASP A 160 -4.49 41.73 12.29
N SER A 161 -3.66 40.86 12.87
CA SER A 161 -3.85 40.36 14.23
C SER A 161 -2.51 40.01 14.89
N PRO A 162 -2.43 39.94 16.23
CA PRO A 162 -1.26 39.41 16.93
C PRO A 162 -0.86 38.01 16.45
N HIS A 163 -1.83 37.13 16.15
CA HIS A 163 -1.55 35.80 15.59
C HIS A 163 -0.90 35.87 14.20
N LEU A 164 -1.43 36.69 13.28
CA LEU A 164 -0.85 36.88 11.95
C LEU A 164 0.54 37.50 12.00
N LEU A 165 0.75 38.49 12.89
CA LEU A 165 2.05 39.09 13.13
C LEU A 165 3.06 38.03 13.61
N VAL A 166 2.66 37.18 14.56
CA VAL A 166 3.50 36.06 15.08
C VAL A 166 3.86 35.07 13.97
N MET A 167 2.91 34.73 13.10
CA MET A 167 3.18 33.83 11.96
C MET A 167 4.17 34.44 10.97
N ASP A 168 3.97 35.70 10.59
CA ASP A 168 4.83 36.38 9.62
C ASP A 168 6.23 36.64 10.19
N MET A 169 6.33 37.03 11.47
CA MET A 169 7.60 37.16 12.19
C MET A 169 8.31 35.80 12.29
N HIS A 170 7.61 34.69 12.57
CA HIS A 170 8.22 33.37 12.60
C HIS A 170 8.87 32.98 11.26
N LYS A 171 8.20 33.26 10.13
CA LYS A 171 8.78 33.03 8.79
C LYS A 171 10.02 33.88 8.55
N ALA A 172 9.98 35.16 8.94
CA ALA A 172 11.14 36.05 8.84
C ALA A 172 12.28 35.61 9.75
N LEU A 173 11.99 35.19 10.98
CA LEU A 173 12.96 34.66 11.94
C LEU A 173 13.62 33.38 11.42
N ASN A 174 12.89 32.48 10.79
CA ASN A 174 13.47 31.26 10.19
C ASN A 174 14.42 31.59 9.01
N ARG A 175 14.11 32.61 8.20
CA ARG A 175 15.05 33.10 7.18
C ARG A 175 16.30 33.69 7.81
N LEU A 176 16.11 34.54 8.81
CA LEU A 176 17.21 35.20 9.52
C LEU A 176 18.08 34.18 10.28
N GLN A 177 17.50 33.12 10.82
CA GLN A 177 18.21 32.00 11.46
C GLN A 177 19.17 31.30 10.49
N VAL A 178 18.80 31.16 9.22
CA VAL A 178 19.67 30.61 8.18
C VAL A 178 20.79 31.58 7.82
N GLU A 179 20.49 32.87 7.68
CA GLU A 179 21.48 33.91 7.36
C GLU A 179 22.52 34.13 8.47
N VAL A 180 22.10 33.93 9.73
CA VAL A 180 22.92 34.12 10.94
C VAL A 180 23.61 32.81 11.37
N ALA A 181 23.44 31.72 10.62
CA ALA A 181 24.06 30.44 10.93
C ALA A 181 25.60 30.56 10.99
N GLY A 182 26.18 30.21 12.15
CA GLY A 182 27.60 30.39 12.42
C GLY A 182 28.50 29.34 11.75
N GLU A 183 27.96 28.15 11.45
CA GLU A 183 28.66 27.09 10.73
C GLU A 183 27.68 26.15 9.99
N THR A 184 28.18 25.40 9.00
CA THR A 184 27.44 24.31 8.34
C THR A 184 28.07 22.97 8.71
N ILE A 185 27.25 22.02 9.16
CA ILE A 185 27.69 20.65 9.53
C ILE A 185 26.97 19.66 8.63
N ASP A 186 27.70 19.06 7.69
CA ASP A 186 27.19 18.04 6.76
C ASP A 186 25.87 18.44 6.06
N GLY A 187 25.74 19.74 5.78
CA GLY A 187 24.57 20.36 5.13
C GLY A 187 23.47 20.84 6.09
N ALA A 188 23.63 20.69 7.40
CA ALA A 188 22.77 21.34 8.39
C ALA A 188 23.29 22.74 8.73
N SER A 189 22.39 23.73 8.75
CA SER A 189 22.70 25.06 9.26
C SER A 189 22.76 25.00 10.78
N ALA A 190 23.95 25.18 11.34
CA ALA A 190 24.18 25.03 12.77
C ALA A 190 24.62 26.35 13.41
N TYR A 191 24.10 26.62 14.60
CA TYR A 191 24.43 27.84 15.33
C TYR A 191 24.24 27.65 16.83
N ASP A 192 25.03 28.37 17.63
CA ASP A 192 25.06 28.27 19.11
C ASP A 192 25.26 26.84 19.65
N ILE A 193 25.96 25.98 18.91
CA ILE A 193 26.18 24.57 19.30
C ILE A 193 27.45 24.40 20.16
N ARG A 194 27.52 23.30 20.92
CA ARG A 194 28.73 22.90 21.64
C ARG A 194 29.61 21.97 20.81
N PRO A 195 30.92 21.85 21.10
CA PRO A 195 31.80 20.92 20.40
C PRO A 195 31.30 19.47 20.37
N GLY A 196 30.68 19.00 21.46
CA GLY A 196 30.11 17.65 21.54
C GLY A 196 28.85 17.42 20.69
N ASP A 197 28.21 18.47 20.18
CA ASP A 197 26.99 18.35 19.37
C ASP A 197 27.28 18.01 17.91
N ARG A 198 28.47 18.38 17.43
CA ARG A 198 28.85 18.19 16.03
C ARG A 198 28.71 16.74 15.60
N ALA A 199 29.15 15.80 16.44
CA ALA A 199 29.04 14.38 16.15
C ALA A 199 27.59 13.85 16.13
N LEU A 200 26.66 14.49 16.84
CA LEU A 200 25.24 14.13 16.85
C LEU A 200 24.53 14.70 15.62
N ILE A 201 24.84 15.95 15.26
CA ILE A 201 24.33 16.62 14.06
C ILE A 201 24.82 15.86 12.81
N ALA A 202 26.11 15.56 12.74
CA ALA A 202 26.72 14.76 11.67
C ALA A 202 26.04 13.40 11.53
N ALA A 203 25.81 12.67 12.64
CA ALA A 203 25.13 11.37 12.59
C ALA A 203 23.70 11.48 12.01
N PHE A 204 22.93 12.50 12.40
CA PHE A 204 21.61 12.74 11.82
C PHE A 204 21.68 13.06 10.33
N MET A 205 22.62 13.94 9.94
CA MET A 205 22.79 14.36 8.55
C MET A 205 23.34 13.27 7.64
N ASP A 206 24.18 12.37 8.15
CA ASP A 206 24.59 11.15 7.46
C ASP A 206 23.37 10.30 7.07
N GLY A 207 22.41 10.19 7.99
CA GLY A 207 21.14 9.52 7.76
C GLY A 207 20.36 10.17 6.62
N VAL A 208 20.15 11.48 6.71
CA VAL A 208 19.46 12.27 5.67
C VAL A 208 20.18 12.14 4.33
N ALA A 209 21.50 12.26 4.29
CA ALA A 209 22.31 12.19 3.09
C ALA A 209 22.24 10.81 2.42
N ALA A 210 22.22 9.73 3.21
CA ALA A 210 22.15 8.36 2.68
C ALA A 210 20.89 8.08 1.85
N THR A 211 19.76 8.74 2.17
CA THR A 211 18.50 8.54 1.44
C THR A 211 18.03 9.77 0.68
N ARG A 212 18.74 10.91 0.77
CA ARG A 212 18.47 12.16 0.03
C ARG A 212 18.29 11.94 -1.48
N PRO A 213 19.11 11.12 -2.19
CA PRO A 213 18.92 10.89 -3.62
C PRO A 213 17.52 10.38 -3.99
N LEU A 214 16.82 9.69 -3.08
CA LEU A 214 15.49 9.14 -3.30
C LEU A 214 14.41 10.21 -3.46
N LYS A 215 14.64 11.48 -3.09
CA LYS A 215 13.70 12.58 -3.36
C LYS A 215 13.87 13.18 -4.76
N PHE A 216 14.98 12.85 -5.43
CA PHE A 216 15.41 13.51 -6.67
C PHE A 216 15.38 15.04 -6.52
N GLU A 217 14.85 15.76 -7.52
CA GLU A 217 14.69 17.22 -7.52
C GLU A 217 13.59 17.76 -6.58
N HIS A 218 12.89 16.92 -5.80
CA HIS A 218 11.83 17.43 -4.93
C HIS A 218 12.41 18.31 -3.80
N PRO A 219 11.83 19.49 -3.50
CA PRO A 219 12.28 20.33 -2.38
C PRO A 219 12.09 19.66 -1.01
N GLY A 220 12.73 20.23 0.02
CA GLY A 220 12.68 19.75 1.41
C GLY A 220 13.92 18.98 1.86
N LEU A 221 13.87 18.50 3.10
CA LEU A 221 14.94 17.91 3.93
C LEU A 221 16.02 18.88 4.41
N ALA A 222 15.75 20.19 4.40
CA ALA A 222 16.64 21.17 5.01
C ALA A 222 16.65 20.98 6.54
N THR A 223 17.82 21.02 7.16
CA THR A 223 17.99 20.79 8.60
C THR A 223 18.61 22.01 9.26
N THR A 224 18.04 22.44 10.38
CA THR A 224 18.68 23.41 11.30
C THR A 224 19.02 22.72 12.61
N ALA A 225 20.13 23.14 13.22
CA ALA A 225 20.60 22.62 14.50
C ALA A 225 20.99 23.76 15.44
N THR A 226 20.45 23.74 16.66
CA THR A 226 20.73 24.74 17.69
C THR A 226 20.72 24.14 19.06
N ARG A 227 21.39 24.78 20.01
CA ARG A 227 21.32 24.39 21.42
C ARG A 227 20.52 25.40 22.23
N VAL A 228 19.59 24.87 23.03
CA VAL A 228 18.82 25.65 24.00
C VAL A 228 19.10 25.08 25.39
N GLY A 229 19.93 25.77 26.17
CA GLY A 229 20.38 25.30 27.48
C GLY A 229 21.12 23.95 27.41
N ARG A 230 20.54 22.90 28.01
CA ARG A 230 21.11 21.53 27.99
C ARG A 230 20.66 20.68 26.79
N LYS A 231 19.79 21.20 25.95
CA LYS A 231 19.10 20.46 24.90
C LYS A 231 19.65 20.83 23.52
N LEU A 232 20.03 19.84 22.73
CA LEU A 232 20.25 20.01 21.29
C LEU A 232 18.90 19.86 20.58
N VAL A 233 18.60 20.78 19.68
CA VAL A 233 17.36 20.83 18.89
C VAL A 233 17.76 20.68 17.42
N LEU A 234 17.20 19.68 16.75
CA LEU A 234 17.30 19.51 15.30
C LEU A 234 15.91 19.71 14.73
N GLN A 235 15.78 20.55 13.71
CA GLN A 235 14.52 20.74 13.00
C GLN A 235 14.75 20.38 11.54
N ASN A 236 13.85 19.57 10.97
CA ASN A 236 13.92 19.20 9.56
C ASN A 236 12.65 19.61 8.84
N ASP A 237 12.82 20.20 7.66
CA ASP A 237 11.74 20.52 6.74
C ASP A 237 11.31 19.28 5.96
N ILE A 238 10.13 18.75 6.27
CA ILE A 238 9.57 17.53 5.67
C ILE A 238 8.34 17.80 4.80
N GLY A 239 8.05 19.05 4.44
CA GLY A 239 6.92 19.35 3.57
C GLY A 239 6.75 20.83 3.24
N THR A 240 5.95 21.12 2.21
CA THR A 240 5.77 22.48 1.68
C THR A 240 4.77 23.34 2.45
N THR A 241 4.19 22.82 3.54
CA THR A 241 3.17 23.54 4.33
C THR A 241 3.66 23.76 5.75
N ASP A 242 3.21 24.85 6.37
CA ASP A 242 3.60 25.28 7.73
C ASP A 242 3.22 24.25 8.82
N ALA A 243 2.43 23.23 8.49
CA ALA A 243 1.97 22.17 9.39
C ALA A 243 2.91 20.95 9.45
N HIS A 244 3.84 20.79 8.51
CA HIS A 244 4.75 19.63 8.42
C HIS A 244 6.06 19.89 9.17
N VAL A 245 5.98 19.89 10.50
CA VAL A 245 7.13 20.19 11.36
C VAL A 245 7.66 18.91 12.01
N LEU A 246 8.96 18.66 11.86
CA LEU A 246 9.69 17.67 12.64
C LEU A 246 10.72 18.36 13.53
N VAL A 247 10.58 18.21 14.83
CA VAL A 247 11.55 18.69 15.81
C VAL A 247 12.08 17.51 16.62
N VAL A 248 13.40 17.38 16.69
CA VAL A 248 14.12 16.35 17.44
C VAL A 248 14.86 17.04 18.57
N HIS A 249 14.68 16.53 19.77
CA HIS A 249 15.25 17.04 21.00
C HIS A 249 16.18 16.00 21.58
N VAL A 250 17.43 16.37 21.84
CA VAL A 250 18.43 15.48 22.44
C VAL A 250 18.90 16.06 23.78
N VAL A 251 18.66 15.31 24.86
CA VAL A 251 19.09 15.66 26.22
C VAL A 251 19.83 14.46 26.81
N GLY A 252 21.15 14.57 26.93
CA GLY A 252 21.98 13.43 27.36
C GLY A 252 21.88 12.27 26.37
N ARG A 253 21.23 11.17 26.77
CA ARG A 253 20.98 9.97 25.92
C ARG A 253 19.49 9.76 25.62
N GLU A 254 18.65 10.72 25.96
CA GLU A 254 17.23 10.70 25.63
C GLU A 254 16.97 11.51 24.37
N VAL A 255 16.17 10.94 23.47
CA VAL A 255 15.69 11.62 22.26
C VAL A 255 14.18 11.71 22.32
N SER A 256 13.66 12.92 22.09
CA SER A 256 12.24 13.17 21.93
C SER A 256 11.97 13.73 20.54
N VAL A 257 10.97 13.20 19.85
CA VAL A 257 10.56 13.62 18.51
C VAL A 257 9.16 14.19 18.57
N THR A 258 9.02 15.43 18.13
CA THR A 258 7.74 16.10 17.90
C THR A 258 7.48 16.12 16.40
N TYR A 259 6.36 15.52 15.98
CA TYR A 259 5.95 15.52 14.59
C TYR A 259 4.51 16.02 14.46
N THR A 260 4.31 17.02 13.59
CA THR A 260 2.98 17.49 13.21
C THR A 260 2.68 17.21 11.74
N ASP A 261 1.44 16.82 11.44
CA ASP A 261 0.98 16.59 10.07
C ASP A 261 -0.52 16.86 9.92
N VAL A 262 -0.96 17.32 8.75
CA VAL A 262 -2.39 17.50 8.43
C VAL A 262 -3.09 16.18 8.07
N HIS A 263 -2.33 15.10 7.88
CA HIS A 263 -2.82 13.79 7.49
C HIS A 263 -2.45 12.72 8.51
N LEU A 264 -3.44 12.29 9.32
CA LEU A 264 -3.27 11.21 10.30
C LEU A 264 -2.62 9.93 9.73
N PRO A 265 -2.94 9.44 8.51
CA PRO A 265 -2.30 8.24 7.97
C PRO A 265 -0.80 8.39 7.74
N ARG A 266 -0.32 9.60 7.39
CA ARG A 266 1.12 9.87 7.19
C ARG A 266 1.85 9.89 8.54
N LEU A 267 1.21 10.47 9.55
CA LEU A 267 1.68 10.42 10.94
C LEU A 267 1.81 8.98 11.45
N GLN A 268 0.76 8.18 11.29
CA GLN A 268 0.79 6.76 11.68
C GLN A 268 1.85 5.96 10.91
N PHE A 269 2.01 6.24 9.61
CA PHE A 269 3.09 5.67 8.81
C PHE A 269 4.46 5.98 9.41
N PHE A 270 4.75 7.26 9.72
CA PHE A 270 6.01 7.66 10.34
C PHE A 270 6.26 6.93 11.67
N GLN A 271 5.25 6.86 12.54
CA GLN A 271 5.33 6.13 13.82
C GLN A 271 5.66 4.65 13.60
N SER A 272 5.11 4.03 12.55
CA SER A 272 5.34 2.62 12.23
C SER A 272 6.78 2.32 11.80
N LEU A 273 7.54 3.32 11.33
CA LEU A 273 8.94 3.16 10.92
C LEU A 273 9.88 2.90 12.12
N PHE A 274 9.42 3.14 13.34
CA PHE A 274 10.19 2.92 14.58
C PHE A 274 9.67 1.70 15.38
N LYS A 275 8.91 0.82 14.74
CA LYS A 275 8.39 -0.45 15.28
C LYS A 275 8.94 -1.64 14.48
N GLY A 276 9.00 -2.82 15.10
CA GLY A 276 9.41 -4.06 14.43
C GLY A 276 10.85 -3.98 13.88
N LYS A 277 11.02 -4.19 12.56
CA LYS A 277 12.34 -4.09 11.87
C LYS A 277 13.02 -2.72 12.02
N GLY A 278 12.26 -1.66 12.32
CA GLY A 278 12.78 -0.31 12.57
C GLY A 278 13.11 -0.03 14.04
N ALA A 279 12.95 -1.00 14.94
CA ALA A 279 13.39 -0.88 16.33
C ALA A 279 14.89 -1.18 16.41
N LEU A 280 15.68 -0.19 16.85
CA LEU A 280 17.11 -0.37 17.08
C LEU A 280 17.31 -1.21 18.34
N ASN A 281 18.03 -2.34 18.21
CA ASN A 281 18.31 -3.27 19.31
C ASN A 281 17.05 -3.77 20.05
N GLY A 282 15.93 -3.94 19.34
CA GLY A 282 14.66 -4.41 19.91
C GLY A 282 13.88 -3.37 20.71
N GLN A 283 14.40 -2.13 20.85
CA GLN A 283 13.74 -1.04 21.55
C GLN A 283 13.18 -0.03 20.54
N GLY A 284 11.86 -0.04 20.37
CA GLY A 284 11.16 0.93 19.53
C GLY A 284 10.97 2.28 20.24
N MET A 285 10.70 3.33 19.47
CA MET A 285 10.31 4.62 20.05
C MET A 285 8.91 4.50 20.67
N ILE A 286 8.74 5.00 21.89
CA ILE A 286 7.45 5.01 22.59
C ILE A 286 6.71 6.28 22.17
N TRP A 287 5.51 6.11 21.63
CA TRP A 287 4.67 7.21 21.16
C TRP A 287 3.51 7.45 22.12
N GLU A 288 3.26 8.71 22.46
CA GLU A 288 2.03 9.13 23.14
C GLU A 288 0.83 9.07 22.18
N ASP A 289 -0.40 9.06 22.73
CA ASP A 289 -1.62 9.07 21.93
C ASP A 289 -1.67 10.29 21.00
N THR A 290 -2.00 10.04 19.73
CA THR A 290 -2.02 11.09 18.71
C THR A 290 -3.20 12.03 18.95
N ARG A 291 -2.92 13.32 19.13
CA ARG A 291 -3.94 14.35 19.39
C ARG A 291 -4.29 15.09 18.11
N ALA A 292 -5.58 15.30 17.86
CA ALA A 292 -6.06 16.24 16.84
C ALA A 292 -6.18 17.64 17.48
N ARG A 293 -5.74 18.66 16.76
CA ARG A 293 -5.84 20.06 17.18
C ARG A 293 -6.47 20.90 16.09
N GLN A 294 -7.39 21.76 16.48
CA GLN A 294 -7.97 22.78 15.61
C GLN A 294 -7.10 24.04 15.64
N ASP A 295 -6.73 24.55 14.48
CA ASP A 295 -6.00 25.80 14.32
C ASP A 295 -6.51 26.50 13.05
N SER A 296 -7.31 27.54 13.24
CA SER A 296 -7.95 28.30 12.16
C SER A 296 -6.98 29.15 11.35
N GLY A 297 -5.71 29.30 11.78
CA GLY A 297 -4.63 29.92 11.01
C GLY A 297 -3.90 28.98 10.05
N MET A 298 -4.16 27.67 10.12
CA MET A 298 -3.63 26.68 9.18
C MET A 298 -4.61 26.41 8.02
N GLU A 299 -4.07 26.18 6.82
CA GLU A 299 -4.82 25.95 5.57
C GLU A 299 -5.89 24.84 5.67
N SER A 300 -5.69 23.85 6.55
CA SER A 300 -6.62 22.73 6.79
C SER A 300 -7.54 22.90 8.01
N GLY A 301 -7.32 23.90 8.88
CA GLY A 301 -8.07 24.09 10.13
C GLY A 301 -7.82 23.04 11.23
N VAL A 302 -7.18 21.90 10.91
CA VAL A 302 -6.87 20.80 11.83
C VAL A 302 -5.51 20.19 11.51
N TYR A 303 -4.70 19.90 12.54
CA TYR A 303 -3.47 19.11 12.44
C TYR A 303 -3.39 18.02 13.52
N HIS A 304 -2.56 17.01 13.28
CA HIS A 304 -2.29 15.92 14.21
C HIS A 304 -0.89 16.05 14.79
N LEU A 305 -0.76 15.77 16.09
CA LEU A 305 0.50 15.82 16.82
C LEU A 305 0.87 14.43 17.34
N GLY A 306 2.10 14.00 17.05
CA GLY A 306 2.72 12.81 17.60
C GLY A 306 3.97 13.17 18.40
N LEU A 307 4.05 12.66 19.63
CA LEU A 307 5.21 12.81 20.50
C LEU A 307 5.82 11.44 20.78
N GLY A 308 7.07 11.25 20.36
CA GLY A 308 7.82 10.02 20.56
C GLY A 308 9.00 10.24 21.49
N ARG A 309 9.33 9.27 22.34
CA ARG A 309 10.50 9.31 23.22
C ARG A 309 11.24 7.98 23.23
N ILE A 310 12.56 8.06 23.34
CA ILE A 310 13.43 6.90 23.50
C ILE A 310 14.66 7.26 24.33
N ALA A 311 15.01 6.39 25.28
CA ALA A 311 16.24 6.49 26.06
C ALA A 311 17.24 5.44 25.56
N LEU A 312 18.47 5.86 25.27
CA LEU A 312 19.46 5.03 24.59
C LEU A 312 20.60 4.60 25.53
N ALA A 313 21.06 3.36 25.35
CA ALA A 313 22.02 2.73 26.26
C ALA A 313 23.44 3.33 26.17
N SER A 314 23.83 3.93 25.05
CA SER A 314 25.18 4.46 24.85
C SER A 314 25.21 5.66 23.91
N ALA A 315 26.34 6.39 23.90
CA ALA A 315 26.55 7.48 22.94
C ALA A 315 26.63 6.97 21.48
N GLN A 316 27.06 5.72 21.27
CA GLN A 316 27.04 5.11 19.94
C GLN A 316 25.60 4.81 19.51
N ALA A 317 24.80 4.19 20.38
CA ALA A 317 23.38 3.92 20.11
C ALA A 317 22.60 5.22 19.81
N LEU A 318 22.96 6.33 20.47
CA LEU A 318 22.43 7.66 20.16
C LEU A 318 22.74 8.11 18.74
N ARG A 319 23.98 7.98 18.29
CA ARG A 319 24.36 8.32 16.91
C ARG A 319 23.67 7.41 15.89
N ASP A 320 23.61 6.10 16.16
CA ASP A 320 22.96 5.14 15.26
C ASP A 320 21.46 5.43 15.13
N PHE A 321 20.80 5.82 16.24
CA PHE A 321 19.40 6.25 16.22
C PHE A 321 19.19 7.53 15.43
N LEU A 322 20.02 8.55 15.64
CA LEU A 322 19.92 9.80 14.88
C LEU A 322 20.14 9.59 13.38
N ARG A 323 21.11 8.74 13.01
CA ARG A 323 21.33 8.32 11.61
C ARG A 323 20.13 7.59 11.04
N PHE A 324 19.57 6.64 11.79
CA PHE A 324 18.37 5.92 11.34
C PHE A 324 17.19 6.88 11.17
N LEU A 325 16.90 7.74 12.15
CA LEU A 325 15.84 8.75 12.11
C LEU A 325 15.97 9.66 10.88
N GLY A 326 17.16 10.22 10.64
CA GLY A 326 17.43 11.06 9.48
C GLY A 326 17.15 10.34 8.16
N SER A 327 17.53 9.07 8.06
CA SER A 327 17.32 8.27 6.83
C SER A 327 15.85 8.00 6.50
N ARG A 328 14.94 8.07 7.50
CA ARG A 328 13.51 7.82 7.29
C ARG A 328 12.76 9.01 6.69
N LEU A 329 13.32 10.23 6.78
CA LEU A 329 12.57 11.46 6.49
C LEU A 329 12.18 11.62 5.02
N VAL A 330 13.00 11.12 4.09
CA VAL A 330 12.70 11.19 2.65
C VAL A 330 11.39 10.48 2.29
N PHE A 331 11.04 9.41 3.03
CA PHE A 331 9.83 8.62 2.76
C PHE A 331 8.54 9.34 3.14
N LEU A 332 8.63 10.49 3.79
CA LEU A 332 7.48 11.35 4.05
C LEU A 332 7.17 12.25 2.85
N ILE A 333 8.16 12.59 2.02
CA ILE A 333 8.00 13.51 0.88
C ILE A 333 6.99 12.94 -0.11
N ASP A 334 5.94 13.69 -0.45
CA ASP A 334 4.88 13.29 -1.39
C ASP A 334 4.19 11.93 -1.09
N TRP A 335 4.30 11.44 0.16
CA TRP A 335 3.78 10.13 0.56
C TRP A 335 2.26 10.00 0.35
N ASN A 336 1.49 11.05 0.66
CA ASN A 336 0.04 11.03 0.45
C ASN A 336 -0.33 10.94 -1.04
N ARG A 337 0.47 11.56 -1.91
CA ARG A 337 0.28 11.50 -3.36
C ARG A 337 0.55 10.08 -3.88
N ALA A 338 1.67 9.48 -3.46
CA ALA A 338 1.97 8.09 -3.76
C ALA A 338 0.88 7.14 -3.26
N ARG A 339 0.48 7.25 -1.98
CA ARG A 339 -0.59 6.41 -1.40
C ARG A 339 -1.89 6.49 -2.21
N LYS A 340 -2.34 7.69 -2.58
CA LYS A 340 -3.58 7.87 -3.35
C LYS A 340 -3.51 7.19 -4.71
N ARG A 341 -2.38 7.29 -5.42
CA ARG A 341 -2.17 6.69 -6.75
C ARG A 341 -2.04 5.16 -6.68
N LEU A 342 -1.36 4.63 -5.67
CA LEU A 342 -1.22 3.18 -5.46
C LEU A 342 -2.55 2.49 -5.13
N ARG A 343 -3.46 3.19 -4.45
CA ARG A 343 -4.81 2.67 -4.10
C ARG A 343 -5.69 2.36 -5.31
N LEU A 344 -5.30 2.76 -6.51
CA LEU A 344 -5.97 2.38 -7.75
C LEU A 344 -5.69 0.92 -8.14
N PHE A 345 -4.60 0.33 -7.62
CA PHE A 345 -4.12 -1.00 -8.02
C PHE A 345 -4.08 -2.00 -6.86
N LEU A 346 -3.89 -1.51 -5.63
CA LEU A 346 -3.76 -2.33 -4.43
C LEU A 346 -4.83 -1.94 -3.38
N PRO A 347 -5.34 -2.90 -2.58
CA PRO A 347 -6.16 -2.56 -1.44
C PRO A 347 -5.37 -1.76 -0.39
N LYS A 348 -6.12 -1.20 0.58
CA LYS A 348 -5.56 -0.24 1.56
C LYS A 348 -4.42 -0.84 2.39
N ALA A 349 -4.53 -2.10 2.81
CA ALA A 349 -3.53 -2.73 3.67
C ALA A 349 -2.21 -2.96 2.91
N GLU A 350 -2.31 -3.49 1.70
CA GLU A 350 -1.20 -3.79 0.81
C GLU A 350 -0.49 -2.52 0.33
N THR A 351 -1.26 -1.45 0.07
CA THR A 351 -0.68 -0.13 -0.25
C THR A 351 0.21 0.38 0.89
N LEU A 352 -0.26 0.29 2.13
CA LEU A 352 0.51 0.73 3.29
C LEU A 352 1.71 -0.20 3.55
N ALA A 353 1.52 -1.51 3.36
CA ALA A 353 2.59 -2.50 3.47
C ALA A 353 3.70 -2.26 2.43
N LEU A 354 3.35 -1.94 1.18
CA LEU A 354 4.30 -1.60 0.12
C LEU A 354 5.13 -0.37 0.48
N LEU A 355 4.47 0.73 0.88
CA LEU A 355 5.16 1.96 1.27
C LEU A 355 6.05 1.77 2.49
N LYS A 356 5.61 0.97 3.47
CA LYS A 356 6.43 0.62 4.63
C LYS A 356 7.65 -0.21 4.22
N TRP A 357 7.43 -1.25 3.42
CA TRP A 357 8.51 -2.09 2.90
C TRP A 357 9.53 -1.26 2.11
N ALA A 358 9.07 -0.33 1.28
CA ALA A 358 9.94 0.55 0.50
C ALA A 358 10.83 1.41 1.42
N ALA A 359 10.26 1.97 2.50
CA ALA A 359 11.02 2.72 3.50
C ALA A 359 12.00 1.84 4.29
N ASP A 360 11.61 0.61 4.65
CA ASP A 360 12.47 -0.35 5.36
C ASP A 360 13.69 -0.74 4.51
N GLU A 361 13.50 -0.94 3.20
CA GLU A 361 14.53 -1.37 2.24
C GLU A 361 15.27 -0.21 1.54
N ASN A 362 15.01 1.05 1.93
CA ASN A 362 15.57 2.25 1.30
C ASN A 362 15.25 2.41 -0.21
N ILE A 363 14.04 2.06 -0.63
CA ILE A 363 13.56 2.15 -2.01
C ILE A 363 12.61 3.35 -2.14
N GLY A 364 12.95 4.34 -2.96
CA GLY A 364 12.24 5.62 -3.02
C GLY A 364 10.91 5.56 -3.76
N HIS A 365 9.78 5.72 -3.07
CA HIS A 365 8.45 5.79 -3.71
C HIS A 365 8.29 6.99 -4.66
N MET A 366 9.14 8.01 -4.54
CA MET A 366 9.21 9.12 -5.50
C MET A 366 9.64 8.66 -6.90
N ALA A 367 10.37 7.55 -7.00
CA ALA A 367 10.78 7.00 -8.28
C ALA A 367 9.56 6.51 -9.08
N PHE A 368 8.60 5.86 -8.40
CA PHE A 368 7.31 5.50 -8.98
C PHE A 368 6.55 6.73 -9.49
N LEU A 369 6.48 7.80 -8.68
CA LEU A 369 5.80 9.04 -9.09
C LEU A 369 6.48 9.70 -10.30
N LYS A 370 7.81 9.73 -10.34
CA LYS A 370 8.59 10.30 -11.45
C LYS A 370 8.54 9.45 -12.72
N ALA A 371 8.43 8.13 -12.60
CA ALA A 371 8.34 7.21 -13.72
C ALA A 371 6.95 7.17 -14.37
N GLY A 372 6.00 8.03 -13.96
CA GLY A 372 4.66 8.12 -14.54
C GLY A 372 3.52 7.72 -13.60
N GLY A 373 3.84 7.20 -12.41
CA GLY A 373 2.86 6.82 -11.40
C GLY A 373 1.85 5.80 -11.93
N GLU A 374 0.57 6.13 -11.84
CA GLU A 374 -0.54 5.32 -12.30
C GLU A 374 -0.49 5.03 -13.81
N THR A 375 -0.04 5.98 -14.64
CA THR A 375 0.03 5.79 -16.10
C THR A 375 0.99 4.67 -16.46
N LEU A 376 2.13 4.56 -15.76
CA LEU A 376 3.10 3.49 -15.97
C LEU A 376 2.47 2.10 -15.75
N VAL A 377 1.66 1.96 -14.69
CA VAL A 377 1.00 0.70 -14.36
C VAL A 377 -0.13 0.41 -15.34
N TYR A 378 -0.96 1.40 -15.69
CA TYR A 378 -2.01 1.23 -16.68
C TYR A 378 -1.46 0.81 -18.05
N ASN A 379 -0.39 1.45 -18.53
CA ASN A 379 0.24 1.07 -19.80
C ASN A 379 0.80 -0.35 -19.75
N ALA A 380 1.34 -0.77 -18.61
CA ALA A 380 1.80 -2.15 -18.42
C ALA A 380 0.63 -3.14 -18.45
N MET A 381 -0.47 -2.82 -17.75
CA MET A 381 -1.68 -3.64 -17.75
C MET A 381 -2.30 -3.73 -19.14
N GLU A 382 -2.41 -2.61 -19.87
CA GLU A 382 -2.91 -2.59 -21.24
C GLU A 382 -2.08 -3.49 -22.16
N PHE A 383 -0.75 -3.49 -22.00
CA PHE A 383 0.14 -4.35 -22.77
C PHE A 383 0.04 -5.83 -22.39
N ALA A 384 0.10 -6.16 -21.09
CA ALA A 384 0.22 -7.53 -20.62
C ALA A 384 -1.12 -8.27 -20.47
N LEU A 385 -2.22 -7.52 -20.35
CA LEU A 385 -3.55 -8.05 -20.02
C LEU A 385 -4.62 -7.62 -21.05
N ALA A 386 -4.22 -7.22 -22.25
CA ALA A 386 -5.12 -6.84 -23.35
C ALA A 386 -6.23 -7.90 -23.55
N GLY A 387 -7.50 -7.48 -23.41
CA GLY A 387 -8.68 -8.35 -23.55
C GLY A 387 -8.98 -9.27 -22.37
N ARG A 388 -8.20 -9.21 -21.27
CA ARG A 388 -8.32 -10.11 -20.10
C ARG A 388 -8.82 -9.41 -18.82
N ILE A 389 -9.07 -8.10 -18.85
CA ILE A 389 -9.55 -7.32 -17.70
C ILE A 389 -10.87 -6.63 -18.06
N HIS A 390 -11.84 -6.67 -17.16
CA HIS A 390 -13.08 -5.90 -17.27
C HIS A 390 -12.90 -4.45 -16.82
N LEU A 391 -13.72 -3.56 -17.39
CA LEU A 391 -13.65 -2.13 -17.06
C LEU A 391 -13.93 -1.90 -15.56
N GLY A 392 -12.92 -1.48 -14.80
CA GLY A 392 -13.01 -1.21 -13.36
C GLY A 392 -12.30 -2.22 -12.45
N GLU A 393 -11.77 -3.32 -12.98
CA GLU A 393 -10.93 -4.25 -12.22
C GLU A 393 -9.54 -3.67 -11.93
N THR A 394 -9.04 -3.92 -10.73
CA THR A 394 -7.70 -3.50 -10.28
C THR A 394 -6.65 -4.55 -10.62
N LEU A 395 -5.36 -4.16 -10.55
CA LEU A 395 -4.24 -5.10 -10.69
C LEU A 395 -4.34 -6.27 -9.70
N SER A 396 -4.83 -6.01 -8.48
CA SER A 396 -5.00 -7.05 -7.45
C SER A 396 -6.13 -8.02 -7.76
N ASP A 397 -7.14 -7.59 -8.51
CA ASP A 397 -8.21 -8.47 -8.98
C ASP A 397 -7.65 -9.36 -10.10
N ALA A 398 -6.97 -8.77 -11.07
CA ALA A 398 -6.39 -9.49 -12.21
C ALA A 398 -5.33 -10.55 -11.82
N LEU A 399 -4.40 -10.22 -10.91
CA LEU A 399 -3.27 -11.10 -10.55
C LEU A 399 -3.41 -11.82 -9.20
N GLY A 400 -4.36 -11.38 -8.37
CA GLY A 400 -4.36 -11.67 -6.95
C GLY A 400 -3.51 -10.71 -6.11
N ARG A 401 -3.88 -10.57 -4.84
CA ARG A 401 -3.25 -9.61 -3.90
C ARG A 401 -1.76 -9.83 -3.72
N GLU A 402 -1.31 -11.08 -3.57
CA GLU A 402 0.11 -11.39 -3.31
C GLU A 402 0.99 -11.09 -4.51
N ARG A 403 0.62 -11.60 -5.70
CA ARG A 403 1.36 -11.36 -6.95
C ARG A 403 1.31 -9.88 -7.35
N ALA A 404 0.19 -9.20 -7.19
CA ALA A 404 0.11 -7.75 -7.42
C ALA A 404 1.04 -6.97 -6.49
N LEU A 405 1.10 -7.32 -5.20
CA LEU A 405 2.03 -6.69 -4.26
C LEU A 405 3.49 -6.96 -4.63
N GLU A 406 3.82 -8.18 -5.06
CA GLU A 406 5.17 -8.56 -5.49
C GLU A 406 5.60 -7.81 -6.75
N PHE A 407 4.75 -7.77 -7.78
CA PHE A 407 4.97 -6.96 -8.97
C PHE A 407 5.21 -5.49 -8.63
N MET A 408 4.41 -4.90 -7.74
CA MET A 408 4.58 -3.50 -7.34
C MET A 408 5.91 -3.28 -6.57
N ARG A 409 6.41 -4.28 -5.83
CA ARG A 409 7.75 -4.22 -5.24
C ARG A 409 8.85 -4.24 -6.29
N THR A 410 8.72 -5.08 -7.32
CA THR A 410 9.65 -5.14 -8.45
C THR A 410 9.66 -3.82 -9.20
N LEU A 411 8.48 -3.26 -9.51
CA LEU A 411 8.36 -1.93 -10.12
C LEU A 411 9.09 -0.86 -9.31
N PHE A 412 8.90 -0.82 -7.99
CA PHE A 412 9.57 0.15 -7.12
C PHE A 412 11.10 0.01 -7.17
N ARG A 413 11.63 -1.22 -7.18
CA ARG A 413 13.07 -1.50 -7.33
C ARG A 413 13.58 -1.00 -8.68
N VAL A 414 12.91 -1.37 -9.77
CA VAL A 414 13.30 -0.99 -11.14
C VAL A 414 13.31 0.53 -11.29
N ALA A 415 12.19 1.19 -10.94
CA ALA A 415 12.07 2.64 -11.05
C ALA A 415 13.13 3.36 -10.22
N THR A 416 13.36 2.92 -8.97
CA THR A 416 14.37 3.54 -8.10
C THR A 416 15.77 3.37 -8.67
N ARG A 417 16.15 2.15 -9.04
CA ARG A 417 17.48 1.84 -9.62
C ARG A 417 17.72 2.65 -10.89
N TYR A 418 16.82 2.56 -11.86
CA TYR A 418 17.00 3.18 -13.17
C TYR A 418 17.05 4.71 -13.09
N LEU A 419 16.19 5.33 -12.28
CA LEU A 419 16.21 6.78 -12.12
C LEU A 419 17.43 7.28 -11.35
N LEU A 420 17.92 6.53 -10.35
CA LEU A 420 19.18 6.87 -9.67
C LEU A 420 20.39 6.74 -10.62
N ASP A 421 20.36 5.76 -11.52
CA ASP A 421 21.37 5.56 -12.56
C ASP A 421 21.26 6.56 -13.74
N GLY A 422 20.30 7.49 -13.70
CA GLY A 422 20.06 8.47 -14.76
C GLY A 422 19.53 7.87 -16.07
N ARG A 423 18.95 6.67 -16.03
CA ARG A 423 18.32 6.03 -17.19
C ARG A 423 17.01 6.75 -17.58
N PRO A 424 16.65 6.76 -18.87
CA PRO A 424 15.37 7.34 -19.30
C PRO A 424 14.17 6.52 -18.79
N VAL A 425 13.05 7.20 -18.54
CA VAL A 425 11.80 6.60 -18.05
C VAL A 425 11.25 5.54 -19.00
N SER A 426 11.48 5.66 -20.31
CA SER A 426 11.04 4.66 -21.29
C SER A 426 11.59 3.25 -21.00
N LEU A 427 12.83 3.14 -20.50
CA LEU A 427 13.39 1.84 -20.12
C LEU A 427 12.74 1.27 -18.85
N VAL A 428 12.24 2.13 -17.96
CA VAL A 428 11.42 1.67 -16.81
C VAL A 428 10.10 1.11 -17.32
N GLU A 429 9.47 1.79 -18.29
CA GLU A 429 8.22 1.34 -18.89
C GLU A 429 8.36 -0.01 -19.61
N ASP A 430 9.41 -0.18 -20.42
CA ASP A 430 9.66 -1.44 -21.13
C ASP A 430 9.92 -2.61 -20.16
N GLU A 431 10.74 -2.40 -19.12
CA GLU A 431 11.01 -3.42 -18.11
C GLU A 431 9.75 -3.79 -17.33
N VAL A 432 8.96 -2.80 -16.91
CA VAL A 432 7.72 -3.02 -16.15
C VAL A 432 6.67 -3.77 -16.99
N LYS A 433 6.58 -3.48 -18.29
CA LYS A 433 5.76 -4.25 -19.25
C LYS A 433 6.21 -5.70 -19.34
N ALA A 434 7.51 -5.93 -19.49
CA ALA A 434 8.09 -7.27 -19.58
C ALA A 434 7.87 -8.08 -18.30
N GLU A 435 8.11 -7.47 -17.13
CA GLU A 435 7.88 -8.08 -15.83
C GLU A 435 6.41 -8.49 -15.65
N LEU A 436 5.47 -7.57 -15.94
CA LEU A 436 4.04 -7.88 -15.81
C LEU A 436 3.60 -9.01 -16.74
N ALA A 437 4.08 -9.01 -17.99
CA ALA A 437 3.81 -10.09 -18.95
C ALA A 437 4.36 -11.44 -18.45
N GLY A 438 5.51 -11.44 -17.76
CA GLY A 438 6.06 -12.63 -17.10
C GLY A 438 5.13 -13.21 -16.04
N TYR A 439 4.63 -12.37 -15.12
CA TYR A 439 3.68 -12.80 -14.07
C TYR A 439 2.38 -13.38 -14.63
N VAL A 440 1.90 -12.86 -15.76
CA VAL A 440 0.68 -13.35 -16.42
C VAL A 440 0.93 -14.67 -17.14
N SER A 441 2.06 -14.79 -17.83
CA SER A 441 2.41 -16.00 -18.58
C SER A 441 2.62 -17.19 -17.65
N SER A 442 3.34 -17.00 -16.54
CA SER A 442 3.56 -18.08 -15.56
C SER A 442 2.24 -18.57 -14.93
N ALA A 443 1.29 -17.66 -14.67
CA ALA A 443 -0.01 -18.02 -14.12
C ALA A 443 -0.84 -18.89 -15.07
N GLN A 444 -0.77 -18.57 -16.37
CA GLN A 444 -1.45 -19.33 -17.42
C GLN A 444 -0.78 -20.70 -17.62
N GLU A 445 0.55 -20.76 -17.59
CA GLU A 445 1.31 -22.01 -17.66
C GLU A 445 0.94 -22.94 -16.50
N ASP A 446 0.86 -22.44 -15.27
CA ASP A 446 0.43 -23.20 -14.09
C ASP A 446 -0.97 -23.83 -14.30
N MET A 447 -1.91 -23.11 -14.93
CA MET A 447 -3.27 -23.62 -15.19
C MET A 447 -3.31 -24.66 -16.29
N LEU A 448 -2.50 -24.48 -17.33
CA LEU A 448 -2.38 -25.45 -18.42
C LEU A 448 -1.74 -26.75 -17.93
N ASP A 449 -0.78 -26.70 -16.99
CA ASP A 449 -0.25 -27.91 -16.36
C ASP A 449 -1.34 -28.70 -15.63
N ILE A 450 -2.18 -28.04 -14.83
CA ILE A 450 -3.31 -28.73 -14.16
C ILE A 450 -4.27 -29.32 -15.18
N ALA A 451 -4.56 -28.61 -16.28
CA ALA A 451 -5.44 -29.10 -17.34
C ALA A 451 -4.85 -30.32 -18.07
N VAL A 452 -3.55 -30.33 -18.34
CA VAL A 452 -2.85 -31.46 -18.97
C VAL A 452 -2.83 -32.67 -18.04
N ASP A 453 -2.54 -32.47 -16.75
CA ASP A 453 -2.59 -33.55 -15.76
C ASP A 453 -4.01 -34.15 -15.64
N HIS A 454 -5.04 -33.30 -15.67
CA HIS A 454 -6.45 -33.73 -15.67
C HIS A 454 -6.79 -34.53 -16.93
N ALA A 455 -6.42 -34.02 -18.11
CA ALA A 455 -6.60 -34.71 -19.38
C ALA A 455 -5.85 -36.05 -19.44
N GLY A 456 -4.73 -36.17 -18.73
CA GLY A 456 -4.02 -37.43 -18.52
C GLY A 456 -4.91 -38.50 -17.87
N TYR A 457 -5.69 -38.14 -16.84
CA TYR A 457 -6.66 -39.06 -16.25
C TYR A 457 -7.79 -39.46 -17.20
N LEU A 458 -8.23 -38.58 -18.10
CA LEU A 458 -9.19 -38.94 -19.15
C LEU A 458 -8.63 -40.03 -20.09
N VAL A 459 -7.35 -39.93 -20.45
CA VAL A 459 -6.66 -40.94 -21.27
C VAL A 459 -6.57 -42.27 -20.54
N GLU A 460 -6.24 -42.25 -19.24
CA GLU A 460 -6.17 -43.46 -18.41
C GLU A 460 -7.54 -44.12 -18.27
N LEU A 461 -8.59 -43.35 -17.95
CA LEU A 461 -9.98 -43.82 -17.86
C LEU A 461 -10.44 -44.51 -19.16
N ALA A 462 -10.30 -43.82 -20.30
CA ALA A 462 -10.68 -44.37 -21.60
C ALA A 462 -9.85 -45.61 -21.96
N SER A 463 -8.55 -45.62 -21.63
CA SER A 463 -7.66 -46.76 -21.89
C SER A 463 -8.03 -47.96 -21.04
N GLY A 464 -8.36 -47.74 -19.77
CA GLY A 464 -8.83 -48.78 -18.85
C GLY A 464 -10.09 -49.47 -19.36
N ILE A 465 -11.08 -48.70 -19.84
CA ILE A 465 -12.30 -49.23 -20.46
C ILE A 465 -11.96 -50.10 -21.68
N ARG A 466 -11.20 -49.57 -22.64
CA ARG A 466 -10.81 -50.31 -23.85
C ARG A 466 -10.04 -51.59 -23.51
N ASP A 467 -9.06 -51.51 -22.63
CA ASP A 467 -8.16 -52.62 -22.32
C ASP A 467 -8.86 -53.70 -21.48
N SER A 468 -9.74 -53.30 -20.56
CA SER A 468 -10.59 -54.23 -19.82
C SER A 468 -11.55 -54.99 -20.74
N MET A 469 -12.10 -54.33 -21.77
CA MET A 469 -12.92 -55.01 -22.78
C MET A 469 -12.13 -56.05 -23.59
N VAL A 470 -10.87 -55.75 -23.95
CA VAL A 470 -10.01 -56.72 -24.65
C VAL A 470 -9.70 -57.91 -23.76
N ARG A 471 -9.34 -57.67 -22.48
CA ARG A 471 -9.02 -58.71 -21.51
C ARG A 471 -10.21 -59.57 -21.12
N ALA A 472 -11.41 -58.99 -21.06
CA ALA A 472 -12.65 -59.68 -20.78
C ALA A 472 -13.05 -60.71 -21.85
N ARG A 473 -12.37 -60.77 -23.01
CA ARG A 473 -12.51 -61.87 -23.98
C ARG A 473 -11.80 -63.16 -23.55
N GLY A 474 -10.99 -63.11 -22.49
CA GLY A 474 -10.26 -64.22 -21.89
C GLY A 474 -10.95 -64.81 -20.66
N SER A 475 -10.20 -65.03 -19.58
CA SER A 475 -10.71 -65.67 -18.35
C SER A 475 -11.24 -64.65 -17.33
N ASP A 476 -12.40 -64.97 -16.74
CA ASP A 476 -13.15 -64.18 -15.75
C ASP A 476 -13.46 -62.71 -16.12
N PRO A 477 -14.38 -62.49 -17.09
CA PRO A 477 -14.80 -61.16 -17.52
C PRO A 477 -15.32 -60.28 -16.38
N ALA A 478 -16.03 -60.87 -15.41
CA ALA A 478 -16.61 -60.15 -14.28
C ALA A 478 -15.54 -59.56 -13.38
N GLN A 479 -14.52 -60.34 -13.03
CA GLN A 479 -13.40 -59.84 -12.23
C GLN A 479 -12.62 -58.73 -12.94
N VAL A 480 -12.37 -58.88 -14.25
CA VAL A 480 -11.61 -57.88 -15.04
C VAL A 480 -12.36 -56.55 -15.11
N LEU A 481 -13.66 -56.57 -15.40
CA LEU A 481 -14.47 -55.36 -15.53
C LEU A 481 -14.68 -54.69 -14.17
N ALA A 482 -14.94 -55.46 -13.10
CA ALA A 482 -15.04 -54.92 -11.75
C ALA A 482 -13.75 -54.25 -11.28
N ALA A 483 -12.59 -54.87 -11.54
CA ALA A 483 -11.29 -54.28 -11.21
C ALA A 483 -11.02 -52.98 -12.00
N ASN A 484 -11.55 -52.85 -13.22
CA ASN A 484 -11.45 -51.61 -13.98
C ASN A 484 -12.40 -50.53 -13.45
N ALA A 485 -13.62 -50.88 -13.06
CA ALA A 485 -14.58 -49.93 -12.48
C ALA A 485 -14.05 -49.31 -11.17
N GLU A 486 -13.48 -50.12 -10.27
CA GLU A 486 -12.85 -49.58 -9.04
C GLU A 486 -11.68 -48.65 -9.36
N ARG A 487 -10.87 -48.98 -10.35
CA ARG A 487 -9.78 -48.10 -10.80
C ARG A 487 -10.30 -46.82 -11.44
N ALA A 488 -11.38 -46.91 -12.23
CA ALA A 488 -11.99 -45.74 -12.86
C ALA A 488 -12.49 -44.76 -11.80
N LYS A 489 -13.14 -45.26 -10.74
CA LYS A 489 -13.54 -44.46 -9.59
C LYS A 489 -12.36 -43.80 -8.86
N GLU A 490 -11.25 -44.51 -8.69
CA GLU A 490 -10.03 -43.91 -8.12
C GLU A 490 -9.48 -42.79 -9.00
N TRP A 491 -9.51 -42.94 -10.32
CA TRP A 491 -9.01 -41.94 -11.27
C TRP A 491 -9.93 -40.75 -11.44
N GLU A 492 -11.25 -40.94 -11.44
CA GLU A 492 -12.23 -39.84 -11.39
C GLU A 492 -12.00 -38.98 -10.14
N SER A 493 -11.86 -39.59 -8.96
CA SER A 493 -11.57 -38.85 -7.74
C SER A 493 -10.26 -38.06 -7.79
N ARG A 494 -9.25 -38.50 -8.57
CA ARG A 494 -8.00 -37.76 -8.79
C ARG A 494 -8.17 -36.60 -9.78
N ALA A 495 -8.97 -36.79 -10.82
CA ALA A 495 -9.34 -35.71 -11.74
C ALA A 495 -10.08 -34.59 -10.98
N ASP A 496 -10.98 -34.99 -10.08
CA ASP A 496 -11.78 -34.11 -9.24
C ASP A 496 -10.91 -33.32 -8.21
N GLU A 497 -9.86 -33.95 -7.68
CA GLU A 497 -8.81 -33.27 -6.89
C GLU A 497 -8.11 -32.15 -7.69
N LEU A 498 -7.80 -32.40 -8.97
CA LEU A 498 -7.18 -31.40 -9.87
C LEU A 498 -8.15 -30.26 -10.21
N LEU A 499 -9.44 -30.54 -10.43
CA LEU A 499 -10.46 -29.50 -10.59
C LEU A 499 -10.53 -28.58 -9.36
N ASN A 500 -10.49 -29.16 -8.15
CA ASN A 500 -10.47 -28.39 -6.92
C ASN A 500 -9.18 -27.54 -6.78
N ALA A 501 -8.04 -28.06 -7.20
CA ALA A 501 -6.79 -27.30 -7.27
C ALA A 501 -6.88 -26.13 -8.27
N ALA A 502 -7.45 -26.35 -9.45
CA ALA A 502 -7.70 -25.31 -10.46
C ALA A 502 -8.64 -24.22 -9.93
N ARG A 503 -9.77 -24.59 -9.30
CA ARG A 503 -10.70 -23.64 -8.66
C ARG A 503 -10.01 -22.83 -7.55
N ALA A 504 -9.14 -23.46 -6.75
CA ALA A 504 -8.35 -22.76 -5.72
C ALA A 504 -7.31 -21.81 -6.31
N ALA A 505 -6.72 -22.14 -7.45
CA ALA A 505 -5.79 -21.26 -8.15
C ALA A 505 -6.49 -20.09 -8.86
N ALA A 506 -7.65 -20.34 -9.50
CA ALA A 506 -8.46 -19.30 -10.11
C ALA A 506 -8.99 -18.29 -9.09
N ARG A 507 -9.37 -18.73 -7.88
CA ARG A 507 -9.71 -17.81 -6.76
C ARG A 507 -8.56 -16.90 -6.32
N ARG A 508 -7.31 -17.24 -6.66
CA ARG A 508 -6.13 -16.43 -6.36
C ARG A 508 -5.80 -15.45 -7.48
N ALA A 509 -6.37 -15.57 -8.68
CA ALA A 509 -6.15 -14.67 -9.81
C ALA A 509 -7.42 -14.63 -10.69
N ASP A 510 -8.22 -13.57 -10.58
CA ASP A 510 -9.58 -13.52 -11.17
C ASP A 510 -9.58 -13.61 -12.71
N GLY A 511 -8.42 -13.43 -13.37
CA GLY A 511 -8.23 -13.65 -14.80
C GLY A 511 -8.13 -15.11 -15.26
N MET A 512 -8.06 -16.10 -14.35
CA MET A 512 -7.88 -17.53 -14.67
C MET A 512 -9.18 -18.35 -14.62
N SER A 513 -10.33 -17.69 -14.44
CA SER A 513 -11.66 -18.33 -14.38
C SER A 513 -11.97 -19.20 -15.59
N PHE A 514 -11.48 -18.81 -16.78
CA PHE A 514 -11.64 -19.58 -18.01
C PHE A 514 -11.08 -21.00 -17.89
N PHE A 515 -9.83 -21.17 -17.45
CA PHE A 515 -9.20 -22.48 -17.38
C PHE A 515 -9.84 -23.38 -16.31
N ALA A 516 -10.26 -22.79 -15.19
CA ALA A 516 -11.02 -23.53 -14.19
C ALA A 516 -12.38 -24.03 -14.75
N ALA A 517 -13.09 -23.19 -15.50
CA ALA A 517 -14.34 -23.59 -16.17
C ALA A 517 -14.12 -24.60 -17.31
N LEU A 518 -12.97 -24.53 -17.99
CA LEU A 518 -12.58 -25.51 -19.01
C LEU A 518 -12.34 -26.89 -18.38
N ILE A 519 -11.59 -26.95 -17.28
CA ILE A 519 -11.34 -28.20 -16.53
C ILE A 519 -12.65 -28.74 -15.95
N GLU A 520 -13.51 -27.87 -15.40
CA GLU A 520 -14.85 -28.27 -14.92
C GLU A 520 -15.69 -28.92 -16.03
N SER A 521 -15.68 -28.37 -17.24
CA SER A 521 -16.39 -28.98 -18.37
C SER A 521 -15.71 -30.25 -18.88
N ALA A 522 -14.41 -30.43 -18.65
CA ALA A 522 -13.69 -31.66 -18.98
C ALA A 522 -13.95 -32.77 -17.95
N ASP A 523 -14.31 -32.40 -16.72
CA ASP A 523 -14.67 -33.32 -15.65
C ASP A 523 -15.94 -34.13 -15.97
N ASP A 524 -16.90 -33.53 -16.69
CA ASP A 524 -18.05 -34.26 -17.25
C ASP A 524 -17.63 -35.49 -18.09
N VAL A 525 -16.47 -35.42 -18.77
CA VAL A 525 -15.92 -36.55 -19.54
C VAL A 525 -15.42 -37.64 -18.59
N ALA A 526 -14.80 -37.27 -17.47
CA ALA A 526 -14.31 -38.22 -16.46
C ALA A 526 -15.48 -38.99 -15.83
N ASP A 527 -16.55 -38.26 -15.46
CA ASP A 527 -17.80 -38.80 -14.92
C ASP A 527 -18.43 -39.82 -15.87
N ASP A 528 -18.59 -39.45 -17.16
CA ASP A 528 -19.18 -40.36 -18.13
C ASP A 528 -18.32 -41.59 -18.40
N LEU A 529 -16.98 -41.47 -18.35
CA LEU A 529 -16.08 -42.63 -18.48
C LEU A 529 -16.14 -43.55 -17.26
N GLU A 530 -16.21 -43.01 -16.04
CA GLU A 530 -16.41 -43.80 -14.81
C GLU A 530 -17.74 -44.54 -14.86
N ASP A 531 -18.82 -43.84 -15.21
CA ASP A 531 -20.15 -44.43 -15.37
C ASP A 531 -20.15 -45.53 -16.44
N ALA A 532 -19.44 -45.32 -17.56
CA ALA A 532 -19.30 -46.35 -18.59
C ALA A 532 -18.57 -47.60 -18.05
N ALA A 533 -17.51 -47.42 -17.27
CA ALA A 533 -16.79 -48.52 -16.65
C ALA A 533 -17.68 -49.32 -15.67
N PHE A 534 -18.49 -48.64 -14.87
CA PHE A 534 -19.47 -49.27 -13.97
C PHE A 534 -20.54 -50.06 -14.74
N ASN A 535 -21.13 -49.45 -15.77
CA ASN A 535 -22.20 -50.07 -16.56
C ASN A 535 -21.74 -51.38 -17.23
N LEU A 536 -20.47 -51.51 -17.60
CA LEU A 536 -19.91 -52.76 -18.12
C LEU A 536 -19.94 -53.90 -17.11
N THR A 537 -19.85 -53.61 -15.81
CA THR A 537 -19.92 -54.66 -14.77
C THR A 537 -21.32 -55.28 -14.67
N LEU A 538 -22.37 -54.54 -15.05
CA LEU A 538 -23.76 -55.00 -14.99
C LEU A 538 -24.02 -56.14 -15.99
N SER A 539 -23.30 -56.14 -17.12
CA SER A 539 -23.37 -57.18 -18.15
C SER A 539 -22.48 -58.39 -17.84
N ALA A 540 -21.59 -58.32 -16.85
CA ALA A 540 -20.59 -59.35 -16.59
C ALA A 540 -21.08 -60.49 -15.66
N GLY A 541 -22.14 -60.26 -14.88
CA GLY A 541 -22.69 -61.23 -13.92
C GLY A 541 -23.83 -62.12 -14.43
N GLN A 542 -24.37 -61.85 -15.63
CA GLN A 542 -25.48 -62.63 -16.20
C GLN A 542 -24.94 -63.74 -17.11
N SER A 543 -24.66 -64.88 -16.49
CA SER A 543 -24.19 -66.08 -17.18
C SER A 543 -25.25 -66.59 -18.16
N LEU A 544 -25.01 -66.42 -19.46
CA LEU A 544 -25.57 -67.28 -20.49
C LEU A 544 -24.81 -68.61 -20.48
N ASP A 545 -25.57 -69.68 -20.61
CA ASP A 545 -25.24 -71.11 -20.52
C ASP A 545 -24.13 -71.62 -21.48
N HIS A 546 -23.31 -70.74 -22.07
CA HIS A 546 -22.33 -71.06 -23.13
C HIS A 546 -21.02 -70.26 -23.09
N GLY A 547 -20.62 -69.71 -21.93
CA GLY A 547 -19.22 -69.31 -21.69
C GLY A 547 -18.61 -68.22 -22.61
N GLN A 548 -19.43 -67.44 -23.32
CA GLN A 548 -18.97 -66.29 -24.12
C GLN A 548 -19.90 -65.10 -23.90
N SER A 549 -19.58 -64.24 -22.93
CA SER A 549 -20.07 -62.85 -22.97
C SER A 549 -19.31 -62.14 -24.08
N LYS A 550 -19.98 -61.88 -25.21
CA LYS A 550 -19.36 -61.20 -26.35
C LYS A 550 -19.56 -59.70 -26.17
N ILE A 551 -18.50 -59.01 -25.75
CA ILE A 551 -18.46 -57.55 -25.87
C ILE A 551 -18.64 -57.20 -27.35
N PRO A 552 -19.70 -56.44 -27.72
CA PRO A 552 -19.97 -56.12 -29.11
C PRO A 552 -18.79 -55.35 -29.72
N PRO A 553 -18.31 -55.69 -30.92
CA PRO A 553 -17.25 -54.94 -31.59
C PRO A 553 -17.47 -53.41 -31.64
N PRO A 554 -18.68 -52.90 -31.92
CA PRO A 554 -18.93 -51.45 -31.94
C PRO A 554 -18.68 -50.76 -30.59
N LEU A 555 -18.85 -51.46 -29.47
CA LEU A 555 -18.59 -50.92 -28.14
C LEU A 555 -17.07 -50.78 -27.88
N ALA A 556 -16.27 -51.73 -28.37
CA ALA A 556 -14.82 -51.63 -28.32
C ALA A 556 -14.28 -50.55 -29.27
N GLU A 557 -14.93 -50.33 -30.41
CA GLU A 557 -14.62 -49.23 -31.34
C GLU A 557 -14.88 -47.86 -30.69
N LEU A 558 -16.03 -47.68 -30.03
CA LEU A 558 -16.34 -46.48 -29.22
C LEU A 558 -15.24 -46.18 -28.20
N ALA A 559 -14.88 -47.16 -27.36
CA ALA A 559 -13.82 -46.99 -26.38
C ALA A 559 -12.46 -46.67 -27.04
N GLY A 560 -12.18 -47.28 -28.20
CA GLY A 560 -10.99 -46.98 -28.99
C GLY A 560 -10.94 -45.54 -29.50
N HIS A 561 -12.05 -45.02 -30.02
CA HIS A 561 -12.16 -43.62 -30.47
C HIS A 561 -12.01 -42.64 -29.31
N LEU A 562 -12.59 -42.92 -28.14
CA LEU A 562 -12.44 -42.06 -26.95
C LEU A 562 -11.00 -41.97 -26.45
N VAL A 563 -10.23 -43.08 -26.49
CA VAL A 563 -8.79 -43.01 -26.16
C VAL A 563 -8.04 -42.09 -27.11
N GLN A 564 -8.34 -42.14 -28.41
CA GLN A 564 -7.71 -41.22 -29.36
C GLN A 564 -8.16 -39.79 -29.12
N GLY A 565 -9.44 -39.57 -28.83
CA GLY A 565 -9.99 -38.24 -28.53
C GLY A 565 -9.28 -37.61 -27.32
N ALA A 566 -9.17 -38.35 -26.21
CA ALA A 566 -8.52 -37.87 -25.00
C ALA A 566 -7.03 -37.54 -25.25
N ARG A 567 -6.32 -38.32 -26.08
CA ARG A 567 -4.93 -38.03 -26.47
C ARG A 567 -4.80 -36.79 -27.34
N GLU A 568 -5.70 -36.61 -28.30
CA GLU A 568 -5.73 -35.40 -29.13
C GLU A 568 -6.12 -34.18 -28.28
N TYR A 569 -6.91 -34.34 -27.22
CA TYR A 569 -7.18 -33.26 -26.25
C TYR A 569 -5.95 -32.87 -25.43
N VAL A 570 -5.15 -33.83 -24.97
CA VAL A 570 -3.83 -33.54 -24.36
C VAL A 570 -2.94 -32.77 -25.35
N MET A 571 -2.88 -33.23 -26.60
CA MET A 571 -2.11 -32.53 -27.65
C MET A 571 -2.63 -31.11 -27.89
N LEU A 572 -3.95 -30.92 -27.88
CA LEU A 572 -4.58 -29.61 -28.03
C LEU A 572 -4.20 -28.66 -26.89
N LEU A 573 -4.16 -29.15 -25.64
CA LEU A 573 -3.73 -28.37 -24.48
C LEU A 573 -2.24 -28.01 -24.53
N GLU A 574 -1.37 -28.96 -24.90
CA GLU A 574 0.07 -28.72 -25.00
C GLU A 574 0.42 -27.75 -26.13
N THR A 575 -0.21 -27.88 -27.28
CA THR A 575 -0.02 -26.95 -28.41
C THR A 575 -0.57 -25.56 -28.11
N ALA A 576 -1.64 -25.45 -27.30
CA ALA A 576 -2.20 -24.16 -26.88
C ALA A 576 -1.17 -23.28 -26.13
N ARG A 577 -0.18 -23.88 -25.46
CA ARG A 577 0.88 -23.17 -24.71
C ARG A 577 1.75 -22.30 -25.61
N HIS A 578 1.85 -22.65 -26.89
CA HIS A 578 2.76 -22.02 -27.85
C HIS A 578 2.06 -21.05 -28.80
N ILE A 579 0.73 -21.00 -28.78
CA ILE A 579 -0.04 -20.10 -29.63
C ILE A 579 0.02 -18.68 -29.08
N ARG A 580 0.67 -17.81 -29.86
CA ARG A 580 0.78 -16.37 -29.60
C ARG A 580 0.74 -15.59 -30.89
N ARG A 581 0.39 -14.30 -30.81
CA ARG A 581 0.40 -13.41 -31.98
C ARG A 581 1.82 -13.33 -32.56
N GLY A 582 1.95 -13.61 -33.85
CA GLY A 582 3.26 -13.68 -34.54
C GLY A 582 4.09 -14.92 -34.21
N GLY A 583 3.49 -15.93 -33.55
CA GLY A 583 4.11 -17.23 -33.28
C GLY A 583 4.32 -18.10 -34.53
N SER A 584 4.86 -19.30 -34.33
CA SER A 584 5.10 -20.23 -35.44
C SER A 584 3.79 -20.62 -36.11
N ARG A 585 3.80 -20.69 -37.45
CA ARG A 585 2.68 -21.25 -38.22
C ARG A 585 2.49 -22.74 -37.93
N GLU A 586 3.57 -23.43 -37.57
CA GLU A 586 3.58 -24.86 -37.24
C GLU A 586 2.74 -25.12 -35.98
N ASP A 587 3.01 -24.43 -34.87
CA ASP A 587 2.25 -24.57 -33.61
C ASP A 587 0.74 -24.33 -33.79
N THR A 588 0.37 -23.37 -34.64
CA THR A 588 -1.04 -23.07 -34.95
C THR A 588 -1.68 -24.17 -35.79
N GLN A 589 -0.93 -24.75 -36.72
CA GLN A 589 -1.39 -25.86 -37.55
C GLN A 589 -1.59 -27.12 -36.70
N ASP A 590 -0.63 -27.47 -35.84
CA ASP A 590 -0.72 -28.64 -34.97
C ASP A 590 -1.94 -28.57 -34.03
N PHE A 591 -2.22 -27.39 -33.47
CA PHE A 591 -3.41 -27.16 -32.66
C PHE A 591 -4.72 -27.35 -33.46
N LEU A 592 -4.79 -26.80 -34.67
CA LEU A 592 -5.97 -26.97 -35.52
C LEU A 592 -6.15 -28.42 -35.97
N GLU A 593 -5.06 -29.12 -36.27
CA GLU A 593 -5.10 -30.54 -36.62
C GLU A 593 -5.61 -31.40 -35.45
N ALA A 594 -5.11 -31.18 -34.23
CA ALA A 594 -5.62 -31.86 -33.03
C ALA A 594 -7.11 -31.60 -32.82
N PHE A 595 -7.56 -30.34 -32.95
CA PHE A 595 -8.98 -29.97 -32.86
C PHE A 595 -9.82 -30.71 -33.92
N HIS A 596 -9.39 -30.71 -35.18
CA HIS A 596 -10.12 -31.37 -36.27
C HIS A 596 -10.19 -32.90 -36.09
N ARG A 597 -9.18 -33.51 -35.47
CA ARG A 597 -9.20 -34.93 -35.13
C ARG A 597 -10.22 -35.23 -34.04
N ILE A 598 -10.32 -34.41 -32.99
CA ILE A 598 -11.37 -34.56 -31.95
C ILE A 598 -12.76 -34.47 -32.59
N ALA A 599 -13.00 -33.47 -33.45
CA ALA A 599 -14.29 -33.33 -34.15
C ALA A 599 -14.61 -34.52 -35.06
N SER A 600 -13.61 -35.08 -35.74
CA SER A 600 -13.79 -36.28 -36.57
C SER A 600 -14.09 -37.52 -35.74
N LEU A 601 -13.48 -37.64 -34.55
CA LEU A 601 -13.68 -38.77 -33.64
C LEU A 601 -15.07 -38.75 -32.99
N GLU A 602 -15.62 -37.58 -32.68
CA GLU A 602 -17.01 -37.45 -32.22
C GLU A 602 -17.98 -38.06 -33.25
N HIS A 603 -17.86 -37.72 -34.54
CA HIS A 603 -18.70 -38.28 -35.58
C HIS A 603 -18.57 -39.81 -35.70
N LEU A 604 -17.36 -40.34 -35.51
CA LEU A 604 -17.10 -41.78 -35.52
C LEU A 604 -17.70 -42.48 -34.29
N CYS A 605 -17.70 -41.84 -33.12
CA CYS A 605 -18.38 -42.34 -31.94
C CYS A 605 -19.89 -42.39 -32.16
N ASP A 606 -20.45 -41.32 -32.70
CA ASP A 606 -21.86 -41.17 -33.00
C ASP A 606 -22.38 -42.28 -33.94
N ASP A 607 -21.61 -42.58 -35.00
CA ASP A 607 -21.89 -43.69 -35.90
C ASP A 607 -21.70 -45.08 -35.24
N ALA A 608 -20.63 -45.27 -34.47
CA ALA A 608 -20.40 -46.52 -33.74
C ALA A 608 -21.51 -46.81 -32.71
N GLN A 609 -22.04 -45.78 -32.05
CA GLN A 609 -23.17 -45.87 -31.11
C GLN A 609 -24.46 -46.30 -31.83
N ARG A 610 -24.73 -45.78 -33.03
CA ARG A 610 -25.83 -46.23 -33.89
C ARG A 610 -25.68 -47.69 -34.32
N VAL A 611 -24.47 -48.11 -34.70
CA VAL A 611 -24.19 -49.51 -35.06
C VAL A 611 -24.33 -50.43 -33.84
N LEU A 612 -23.88 -50.00 -32.66
CA LEU A 612 -24.04 -50.72 -31.40
C LEU A 612 -25.52 -50.99 -31.11
N LYS A 613 -26.36 -49.94 -31.15
CA LYS A 613 -27.82 -50.06 -30.94
C LYS A 613 -28.45 -51.07 -31.91
N ARG A 614 -28.09 -51.03 -33.20
CA ARG A 614 -28.57 -52.01 -34.20
C ARG A 614 -28.10 -53.43 -33.90
N THR A 615 -26.84 -53.58 -33.47
CA THR A 615 -26.22 -54.89 -33.18
C THR A 615 -26.88 -55.53 -31.96
N LEU A 616 -27.07 -54.77 -30.88
CA LEU A 616 -27.73 -55.24 -29.66
C LEU A 616 -29.21 -55.61 -29.90
N LEU A 617 -29.93 -54.85 -30.72
CA LEU A 617 -31.32 -55.17 -31.08
C LEU A 617 -31.47 -56.42 -31.95
N ALA A 618 -30.44 -56.76 -32.73
CA ALA A 618 -30.42 -57.94 -33.58
C ALA A 618 -30.08 -59.23 -32.80
N GLU A 619 -29.55 -59.11 -31.57
CA GLU A 619 -29.29 -60.25 -30.69
C GLU A 619 -30.59 -60.78 -30.08
N THR A 620 -30.82 -62.09 -30.21
CA THR A 620 -31.92 -62.81 -29.55
C THR A 620 -31.51 -63.11 -28.09
N GLY A 621 -31.50 -62.09 -27.23
CA GLY A 621 -31.14 -62.17 -25.81
C GLY A 621 -32.16 -61.50 -24.87
N ARG A 622 -31.99 -61.64 -23.55
CA ARG A 622 -32.84 -60.91 -22.58
C ARG A 622 -32.33 -59.47 -22.47
N PHE A 623 -33.23 -58.48 -22.45
CA PHE A 623 -32.85 -57.06 -22.33
C PHE A 623 -31.91 -56.79 -21.13
N ALA A 624 -32.09 -57.50 -20.03
CA ALA A 624 -31.24 -57.39 -18.84
C ALA A 624 -29.75 -57.74 -19.10
N GLU A 625 -29.46 -58.56 -20.11
CA GLU A 625 -28.10 -58.96 -20.48
C GLU A 625 -27.42 -57.89 -21.36
N LEU A 626 -28.22 -57.14 -22.12
CA LEU A 626 -27.79 -56.10 -23.06
C LEU A 626 -27.71 -54.70 -22.44
N TYR A 627 -28.38 -54.49 -21.30
CA TYR A 627 -28.53 -53.18 -20.66
C TYR A 627 -27.19 -52.50 -20.33
N GLY A 628 -26.26 -53.24 -19.70
CA GLY A 628 -24.96 -52.68 -19.32
C GLY A 628 -24.13 -52.21 -20.52
N ALA A 629 -24.13 -53.00 -21.60
CA ALA A 629 -23.46 -52.64 -22.85
C ALA A 629 -24.11 -51.43 -23.55
N LEU A 630 -25.44 -51.32 -23.50
CA LEU A 630 -26.18 -50.19 -24.07
C LEU A 630 -25.90 -48.89 -23.31
N GLU A 631 -25.98 -48.91 -21.97
CA GLU A 631 -25.70 -47.73 -21.15
C GLU A 631 -24.22 -47.33 -21.20
N ALA A 632 -23.30 -48.30 -21.18
CA ALA A 632 -21.88 -48.01 -21.39
C ALA A 632 -21.63 -47.35 -22.75
N GLY A 633 -22.27 -47.83 -23.82
CA GLY A 633 -22.19 -47.22 -25.15
C GLY A 633 -22.76 -45.79 -25.20
N ARG A 634 -23.86 -45.53 -24.48
CA ARG A 634 -24.44 -44.19 -24.36
C ARG A 634 -23.51 -43.24 -23.63
N LYS A 635 -22.89 -43.70 -22.54
CA LYS A 635 -21.95 -42.92 -21.75
C LYS A 635 -20.66 -42.61 -22.50
N LEU A 636 -20.14 -43.56 -23.28
CA LEU A 636 -18.98 -43.31 -24.14
C LEU A 636 -19.27 -42.27 -25.23
N GLU A 637 -20.45 -42.26 -25.83
CA GLU A 637 -20.80 -41.24 -26.83
C GLU A 637 -21.07 -39.87 -26.19
N HIS A 638 -21.75 -39.80 -25.04
CA HIS A 638 -21.83 -38.55 -24.28
C HIS A 638 -20.43 -37.98 -23.93
N ALA A 639 -19.51 -38.85 -23.50
CA ALA A 639 -18.13 -38.44 -23.21
C ALA A 639 -17.42 -37.83 -24.44
N SER A 640 -17.68 -38.34 -25.66
CA SER A 640 -17.13 -37.70 -26.88
C SER A 640 -17.75 -36.34 -27.18
N ASP A 641 -19.04 -36.15 -26.92
CA ASP A 641 -19.71 -34.86 -27.11
C ASP A 641 -19.17 -33.81 -26.13
N HIS A 642 -19.03 -34.18 -24.86
CA HIS A 642 -18.41 -33.33 -23.84
C HIS A 642 -16.98 -32.96 -24.23
N LEU A 643 -16.19 -33.94 -24.70
CA LEU A 643 -14.81 -33.69 -25.14
C LEU A 643 -14.72 -32.72 -26.32
N LEU A 644 -15.60 -32.85 -27.32
CA LEU A 644 -15.67 -31.91 -28.44
C LEU A 644 -16.06 -30.50 -27.98
N ARG A 645 -17.02 -30.37 -27.07
CA ARG A 645 -17.45 -29.09 -26.51
C ARG A 645 -16.31 -28.37 -25.78
N VAL A 646 -15.53 -29.11 -25.00
CA VAL A 646 -14.33 -28.59 -24.31
C VAL A 646 -13.30 -28.12 -25.34
N ALA A 647 -13.04 -28.91 -26.38
CA ALA A 647 -12.12 -28.55 -27.46
C ALA A 647 -12.55 -27.28 -28.22
N ILE A 648 -13.84 -27.11 -28.52
CA ILE A 648 -14.40 -25.90 -29.13
C ILE A 648 -14.17 -24.67 -28.23
N THR A 649 -14.44 -24.83 -26.94
CA THR A 649 -14.30 -23.76 -25.95
C THR A 649 -12.85 -23.27 -25.85
N LEU A 650 -11.89 -24.20 -25.81
CA LEU A 650 -10.47 -23.87 -25.82
C LEU A 650 -10.04 -23.16 -27.11
N ARG A 651 -10.46 -23.68 -28.27
CA ARG A 651 -10.17 -23.07 -29.57
C ARG A 651 -10.65 -21.62 -29.63
N ASP A 652 -11.89 -21.37 -29.29
CA ASP A 652 -12.49 -20.04 -29.38
C ASP A 652 -11.79 -19.03 -28.45
N HIS A 653 -11.37 -19.48 -27.26
CA HIS A 653 -10.58 -18.67 -26.35
C HIS A 653 -9.21 -18.29 -26.92
N ILE A 654 -8.45 -19.27 -27.42
CA ILE A 654 -7.10 -19.05 -27.95
C ILE A 654 -7.15 -18.11 -29.17
N PHE A 655 -8.06 -18.32 -30.12
CA PHE A 655 -8.20 -17.43 -31.26
C PHE A 655 -8.74 -16.04 -30.87
N GLY A 656 -9.60 -15.96 -29.85
CA GLY A 656 -10.03 -14.68 -29.27
C GLY A 656 -8.86 -13.83 -28.78
N GLN A 657 -7.88 -14.45 -28.11
CA GLN A 657 -6.67 -13.75 -27.63
C GLN A 657 -5.77 -13.27 -28.77
N VAL A 658 -5.62 -14.07 -29.84
CA VAL A 658 -4.79 -13.71 -31.01
C VAL A 658 -5.39 -12.50 -31.76
N VAL A 659 -6.72 -12.38 -31.79
CA VAL A 659 -7.44 -11.30 -32.48
C VAL A 659 -7.59 -10.03 -31.63
N ALA A 660 -7.84 -10.16 -30.32
CA ALA A 660 -8.15 -9.04 -29.42
C ALA A 660 -6.95 -8.17 -29.02
N GLY A 661 -5.70 -8.61 -29.24
CA GLY A 661 -4.50 -7.80 -28.97
C GLY A 661 -4.22 -6.66 -29.96
N GLY A 662 -5.23 -6.18 -30.71
CA GLY A 662 -5.13 -5.22 -31.81
C GLY A 662 -5.39 -3.77 -31.41
#